data_AF-R9MLT8-F1
#
_entry.id   AF-R9MLT8-F1
#
_cell.length_a   1.000
_cell.length_b   1.000
_cell.length_c   1.000
_cell.angle_alpha   90.00
_cell.angle_beta   90.00
_cell.angle_gamma   90.00
#
_symmetry.space_group_name_H-M   'P 1'
#
loop_
_entity.id
_entity.type
_entity.pdbx_description
1 polymer ?
#
loop_
_entity_poly.entity_id
_entity_poly.type
_entity_poly.pdbx_seq_one_letter_code
_entity_poly.pdbx_strand_id
1 'polypeptide(L)'
;MKIGIISINMYSKGLNYACPLHNYAFQQFLLENGIESTVISYKPIYFNNFDLRHPYDYYEKMCAEFAARGKSITEPEEWERITHLREAWKDLYEERERRYDKFQNFIEKNYIKTKECYDSDLLEIKDPGFDCYICCTDVLWKQEPNIGFDRGFFLASKAMENKWKISYAASRGVYHSRTEEDEKTFLHYVQDIDAISVREESLRDYLEENIDNEVTMVIDPVLLHEKEFYDKILVKPEEEHYLFLYYVMEKAKDTIDQAVKYARAHNLKIVEITDRPLKDGRLMEYEGIERIYNYDMGIEEWLGYIKYADCIFTNSFHACCFSILFEKQFYAGYRHGDKVTHVLEMFGLSERRINGASDILTVPLPDIDYTKVRPLMEQKRKESSEFILSAIRRMESSERPLRDYEWWKRRIQYKVYCNSGIFQNLGRGTYEESRGEAKELLTGSWEFWPKERVMNDGLSRFPKNEFSRKGYLPDGWRFRFKIDNRWFWYLEDGTFMLKGEYDKEKHPAIKKFSECDHIPYLPVTGISLMVAEALWKEGQAEYTVIYNGGLKSDELMYKYDRSKGELKVLKTGSVEYRINETVVNDGQARLIKNRFSHSGYEFLGWQMRIKDEERWYWYLADKTLKAQSEYHKARDGEKYLLKDGARIPYIPANRVTTVVLEGVWEAKLKTKVVRKIKKIKGDK
;
A
#
# COMPACT_ATOMS: atom_id res chain seq x y z
N MET A 1 28.60 20.21 -4.20
CA MET A 1 27.26 19.72 -3.82
C MET A 1 27.08 18.30 -4.37
N LYS A 2 26.63 17.32 -3.59
CA LYS A 2 26.35 15.96 -4.08
C LYS A 2 24.91 15.86 -4.59
N ILE A 3 24.74 15.44 -5.84
CA ILE A 3 23.42 15.40 -6.50
C ILE A 3 22.96 13.95 -6.71
N GLY A 4 21.75 13.64 -6.22
CA GLY A 4 21.04 12.39 -6.47
C GLY A 4 19.90 12.57 -7.46
N ILE A 5 19.83 11.74 -8.51
CA ILE A 5 18.73 11.75 -9.49
C ILE A 5 17.77 10.60 -9.18
N ILE A 6 16.48 10.89 -9.05
CA ILE A 6 15.42 9.91 -8.84
C ILE A 6 14.38 9.99 -9.97
N SER A 7 13.93 8.83 -10.47
CA SER A 7 13.04 8.74 -11.63
C SER A 7 12.49 7.33 -11.81
N ILE A 8 11.56 7.14 -12.73
CA ILE A 8 11.12 5.82 -13.19
C ILE A 8 12.13 5.33 -14.22
N ASN A 9 13.27 4.79 -13.73
CA ASN A 9 14.39 4.37 -14.56
C ASN A 9 14.36 2.86 -14.88
N MET A 10 14.98 2.05 -14.03
CA MET A 10 15.23 0.61 -14.20
C MET A 10 14.04 -0.25 -13.76
N TYR A 11 13.08 0.31 -13.02
CA TYR A 11 11.96 -0.41 -12.43
C TYR A 11 10.61 -0.12 -13.13
N SER A 12 10.58 -0.19 -14.46
CA SER A 12 9.35 -0.08 -15.25
C SER A 12 8.79 -1.47 -15.62
N LYS A 13 7.60 -1.84 -15.14
CA LYS A 13 7.01 -3.19 -15.36
C LYS A 13 6.94 -3.59 -16.84
N GLY A 14 6.73 -2.62 -17.74
CA GLY A 14 6.67 -2.82 -19.18
C GLY A 14 8.02 -2.89 -19.89
N LEU A 15 9.16 -2.67 -19.22
CA LEU A 15 10.46 -2.40 -19.86
C LEU A 15 10.32 -1.33 -20.95
N ASN A 16 9.92 -0.13 -20.51
CA ASN A 16 9.76 1.02 -21.39
C ASN A 16 11.14 1.52 -21.82
N TYR A 17 11.41 1.53 -23.13
CA TYR A 17 12.69 1.93 -23.73
C TYR A 17 13.17 3.32 -23.30
N ALA A 18 12.23 4.25 -23.11
CA ALA A 18 12.57 5.61 -22.75
C ALA A 18 13.00 5.76 -21.28
N CYS A 19 12.53 4.87 -20.38
CA CYS A 19 12.81 4.96 -18.95
C CYS A 19 14.32 4.84 -18.62
N PRO A 20 15.09 3.98 -19.32
CA PRO A 20 16.53 4.04 -19.19
C PRO A 20 17.18 5.24 -19.91
N LEU A 21 16.64 5.65 -21.05
CA LEU A 21 17.25 6.68 -21.91
C LEU A 21 17.16 8.09 -21.34
N HIS A 22 16.00 8.51 -20.84
CA HIS A 22 15.83 9.88 -20.34
C HIS A 22 16.73 10.20 -19.12
N ASN A 23 17.05 9.20 -18.29
CA ASN A 23 18.01 9.34 -17.20
C ASN A 23 19.44 9.33 -17.68
N TYR A 24 19.77 8.45 -18.64
CA TYR A 24 21.08 8.43 -19.26
C TYR A 24 21.38 9.79 -19.90
N ALA A 25 20.46 10.29 -20.73
CA ALA A 25 20.56 11.60 -21.37
C ALA A 25 20.74 12.73 -20.35
N PHE A 26 19.93 12.74 -19.29
CA PHE A 26 20.03 13.76 -18.24
C PHE A 26 21.35 13.69 -17.46
N GLN A 27 21.77 12.50 -17.02
CA GLN A 27 23.02 12.32 -16.29
C GLN A 27 24.22 12.71 -17.16
N GLN A 28 24.25 12.33 -18.44
CA GLN A 28 25.32 12.73 -19.37
C GLN A 28 25.30 14.24 -19.62
N PHE A 29 24.13 14.87 -19.75
CA PHE A 29 24.02 16.31 -19.90
C PHE A 29 24.65 17.05 -18.70
N LEU A 30 24.38 16.60 -17.46
CA LEU A 30 24.99 17.18 -16.27
C LEU A 30 26.51 16.95 -16.25
N LEU A 31 26.97 15.74 -16.57
CA LEU A 31 28.40 15.41 -16.61
C LEU A 31 29.16 16.25 -17.65
N GLU A 32 28.61 16.43 -18.86
CA GLU A 32 29.19 17.28 -19.91
C GLU A 32 29.28 18.77 -19.49
N ASN A 33 28.44 19.18 -18.55
CA ASN A 33 28.47 20.51 -17.94
C ASN A 33 29.26 20.56 -16.62
N GLY A 34 30.06 19.53 -16.31
CA GLY A 34 30.94 19.48 -15.14
C GLY A 34 30.23 19.21 -13.82
N ILE A 35 28.99 18.72 -13.85
CA ILE A 35 28.16 18.45 -12.67
C ILE A 35 28.10 16.94 -12.43
N GLU A 36 28.80 16.48 -11.39
CA GLU A 36 28.72 15.09 -10.97
C GLU A 36 27.34 14.76 -10.36
N SER A 37 26.76 13.64 -10.79
CA SER A 37 25.47 13.18 -10.31
C SER A 37 25.40 11.66 -10.23
N THR A 38 24.63 11.15 -9.28
CA THR A 38 24.39 9.71 -9.12
C THR A 38 22.92 9.39 -9.25
N VAL A 39 22.58 8.42 -10.10
CA VAL A 39 21.21 7.89 -10.20
C VAL A 39 20.92 7.04 -8.96
N ILE A 40 19.86 7.38 -8.24
CA ILE A 40 19.36 6.60 -7.13
C ILE A 40 18.62 5.40 -7.73
N SER A 41 19.12 4.19 -7.48
CA SER A 41 18.42 2.95 -7.81
C SER A 41 17.13 2.92 -6.98
N TYR A 42 15.99 3.26 -7.58
CA TYR A 42 14.75 3.54 -6.84
C TYR A 42 13.57 2.69 -7.31
N LYS A 43 13.06 1.83 -6.44
CA LYS A 43 11.93 0.94 -6.68
C LYS A 43 10.62 1.61 -6.22
N PRO A 44 9.66 1.89 -7.12
CA PRO A 44 8.40 2.53 -6.74
C PRO A 44 7.57 1.69 -5.77
N ILE A 45 6.76 2.34 -4.93
CA ILE A 45 5.91 1.66 -3.93
C ILE A 45 4.88 0.71 -4.56
N TYR A 46 4.46 0.99 -5.78
CA TYR A 46 3.52 0.16 -6.54
C TYR A 46 4.18 -0.99 -7.30
N PHE A 47 5.51 -1.11 -7.22
CA PHE A 47 6.24 -2.17 -7.89
C PHE A 47 5.99 -3.54 -7.23
N ASN A 48 5.76 -3.58 -5.92
CA ASN A 48 5.56 -4.80 -5.13
C ASN A 48 6.70 -5.82 -5.33
N ASN A 49 6.37 -7.11 -5.44
CA ASN A 49 7.31 -8.20 -5.69
C ASN A 49 7.31 -8.64 -7.17
N PHE A 50 7.00 -7.72 -8.09
CA PHE A 50 7.01 -8.03 -9.52
C PHE A 50 8.42 -8.42 -9.98
N ASP A 51 8.54 -9.57 -10.65
CA ASP A 51 9.78 -9.97 -11.30
C ASP A 51 9.80 -9.41 -12.73
N LEU A 52 10.72 -8.49 -13.01
CA LEU A 52 10.85 -7.89 -14.34
C LEU A 52 11.37 -8.87 -15.37
N ARG A 53 12.22 -9.82 -14.94
CA ARG A 53 12.86 -10.82 -15.79
C ARG A 53 11.89 -11.98 -16.07
N HIS A 54 11.17 -12.43 -15.04
CA HIS A 54 10.19 -13.52 -15.16
C HIS A 54 8.76 -13.11 -14.71
N PRO A 55 8.05 -12.25 -15.46
CA PRO A 55 6.67 -11.92 -15.14
C PRO A 55 5.74 -13.14 -15.07
N TYR A 56 5.99 -14.19 -15.86
CA TYR A 56 5.22 -15.43 -15.83
C TYR A 56 5.16 -16.02 -14.42
N ASP A 57 6.31 -16.22 -13.77
CA ASP A 57 6.42 -16.79 -12.42
C ASP A 57 5.64 -15.96 -11.39
N TYR A 58 5.68 -14.63 -11.53
CA TYR A 58 4.91 -13.71 -10.71
C TYR A 58 3.40 -13.94 -10.86
N TYR A 59 2.89 -14.01 -12.10
CA TYR A 59 1.48 -14.23 -12.36
C TYR A 59 1.03 -15.66 -12.04
N GLU A 60 1.89 -16.66 -12.22
CA GLU A 60 1.63 -18.06 -11.84
C GLU A 60 1.43 -18.17 -10.33
N LYS A 61 2.36 -17.62 -9.54
CA LYS A 61 2.25 -17.56 -8.08
C LYS A 61 1.00 -16.80 -7.65
N MET A 62 0.74 -15.64 -8.26
CA MET A 62 -0.44 -14.84 -7.93
C MET A 62 -1.73 -15.60 -8.22
N CYS A 63 -1.82 -16.32 -9.34
CA CYS A 63 -2.98 -17.17 -9.66
C CYS A 63 -3.18 -18.28 -8.62
N ALA A 64 -2.10 -18.96 -8.20
CA ALA A 64 -2.17 -20.01 -7.18
C ALA A 64 -2.68 -19.45 -5.84
N GLU A 65 -2.17 -18.29 -5.40
CA GLU A 65 -2.63 -17.62 -4.18
C GLU A 65 -4.09 -17.15 -4.29
N PHE A 66 -4.49 -16.62 -5.44
CA PHE A 66 -5.86 -16.16 -5.69
C PHE A 66 -6.86 -17.31 -5.62
N ALA A 67 -6.55 -18.44 -6.26
CA ALA A 67 -7.34 -19.65 -6.22
C ALA A 67 -7.41 -20.26 -4.81
N ALA A 68 -6.28 -20.34 -4.10
CA ALA A 68 -6.23 -20.87 -2.73
C ALA A 68 -7.09 -20.07 -1.73
N ARG A 69 -7.31 -18.77 -2.00
CA ARG A 69 -8.17 -17.89 -1.20
C ARG A 69 -9.63 -17.89 -1.65
N GLY A 70 -10.01 -18.73 -2.62
CA GLY A 70 -11.36 -18.77 -3.20
C GLY A 70 -11.71 -17.54 -4.05
N LYS A 71 -10.74 -16.66 -4.34
CA LYS A 71 -10.99 -15.40 -5.04
C LYS A 71 -11.28 -15.57 -6.52
N SER A 72 -10.89 -16.70 -7.12
CA SER A 72 -11.25 -17.04 -8.50
C SER A 72 -12.77 -17.05 -8.73
N ILE A 73 -13.56 -17.28 -7.68
CA ILE A 73 -15.03 -17.26 -7.71
C ILE A 73 -15.57 -15.88 -7.30
N THR A 74 -14.99 -15.26 -6.26
CA THR A 74 -15.51 -13.99 -5.72
C THR A 74 -15.11 -12.76 -6.53
N GLU A 75 -14.06 -12.85 -7.34
CA GLU A 75 -13.48 -11.76 -8.15
C GLU A 75 -13.16 -12.25 -9.59
N PRO A 76 -14.18 -12.63 -10.39
CA PRO A 76 -13.98 -13.30 -11.68
C PRO A 76 -13.28 -12.44 -12.74
N GLU A 77 -13.53 -11.13 -12.77
CA GLU A 77 -12.90 -10.20 -13.73
C GLU A 77 -11.38 -10.10 -13.49
N GLU A 78 -10.98 -10.00 -12.22
CA GLU A 78 -9.56 -9.97 -11.86
C GLU A 78 -8.91 -11.33 -12.14
N TRP A 79 -9.61 -12.43 -11.89
CA TRP A 79 -9.15 -13.77 -12.25
C TRP A 79 -8.88 -13.92 -13.75
N GLU A 80 -9.82 -13.47 -14.60
CA GLU A 80 -9.64 -13.45 -16.05
C GLU A 80 -8.43 -12.61 -16.46
N ARG A 81 -8.31 -11.40 -15.89
CA ARG A 81 -7.19 -10.50 -16.18
C ARG A 81 -5.84 -11.13 -15.85
N ILE A 82 -5.69 -11.74 -14.67
CA ILE A 82 -4.40 -12.30 -14.22
C ILE A 82 -4.03 -13.60 -14.93
N THR A 83 -5.03 -14.41 -15.29
CA THR A 83 -4.80 -15.65 -16.06
C THR A 83 -4.44 -15.34 -17.51
N HIS A 84 -5.09 -14.36 -18.14
CA HIS A 84 -4.69 -13.88 -19.45
C HIS A 84 -3.24 -13.38 -19.46
N LEU A 85 -2.85 -12.58 -18.46
CA LEU A 85 -1.47 -12.12 -18.33
C LEU A 85 -0.50 -13.28 -18.09
N ARG A 86 -0.86 -14.28 -17.27
CA ARG A 86 -0.04 -15.48 -17.06
C ARG A 86 0.25 -16.18 -18.40
N GLU A 87 -0.76 -16.50 -19.19
CA GLU A 87 -0.56 -17.17 -20.48
C GLU A 87 0.24 -16.30 -21.46
N ALA A 88 -0.08 -15.01 -21.56
CA ALA A 88 0.65 -14.08 -22.43
C ALA A 88 2.16 -14.01 -22.09
N TRP A 89 2.51 -14.04 -20.80
CA TRP A 89 3.90 -14.06 -20.35
C TRP A 89 4.57 -15.42 -20.49
N LYS A 90 3.80 -16.51 -20.48
CA LYS A 90 4.30 -17.86 -20.73
C LYS A 90 4.83 -17.98 -22.15
N ASP A 91 4.09 -17.46 -23.12
CA ASP A 91 4.45 -17.54 -24.55
C ASP A 91 5.70 -16.70 -24.87
N LEU A 92 5.94 -15.65 -24.08
CA LEU A 92 7.05 -14.70 -24.23
C LEU A 92 8.16 -14.90 -23.19
N TYR A 93 8.22 -16.04 -22.50
CA TYR A 93 9.10 -16.23 -21.36
C TYR A 93 10.57 -15.92 -21.72
N GLU A 94 11.09 -16.56 -22.77
CA GLU A 94 12.49 -16.40 -23.19
C GLU A 94 12.76 -15.03 -23.84
N GLU A 95 11.86 -14.53 -24.68
CA GLU A 95 11.99 -13.19 -25.28
C GLU A 95 12.03 -12.11 -24.20
N ARG A 96 11.23 -12.27 -23.15
CA ARG A 96 11.20 -11.34 -22.02
C ARG A 96 12.50 -11.37 -21.23
N GLU A 97 13.07 -12.55 -20.98
CA GLU A 97 14.40 -12.66 -20.35
C GLU A 97 15.45 -11.93 -21.19
N ARG A 98 15.51 -12.19 -22.50
CA ARG A 98 16.47 -11.54 -23.41
C ARG A 98 16.30 -10.01 -23.41
N ARG A 99 15.05 -9.52 -23.50
CA ARG A 99 14.77 -8.08 -23.41
C ARG A 99 15.23 -7.49 -22.09
N TYR A 100 14.93 -8.16 -20.98
CA TYR A 100 15.34 -7.72 -19.65
C TYR A 100 16.87 -7.64 -19.55
N ASP A 101 17.57 -8.68 -20.00
CA ASP A 101 19.03 -8.74 -19.93
C ASP A 101 19.66 -7.64 -20.79
N LYS A 102 19.12 -7.34 -21.99
CA LYS A 102 19.54 -6.17 -22.79
C LYS A 102 19.33 -4.84 -22.06
N PHE A 103 18.19 -4.67 -21.38
CA PHE A 103 17.92 -3.46 -20.58
C PHE A 103 18.89 -3.32 -19.40
N GLN A 104 19.14 -4.40 -18.65
CA GLN A 104 20.08 -4.37 -17.54
C GLN A 104 21.51 -4.10 -18.03
N ASN A 105 21.93 -4.71 -19.13
CA ASN A 105 23.24 -4.45 -19.72
C ASN A 105 23.42 -2.98 -20.07
N PHE A 106 22.41 -2.34 -20.67
CA PHE A 106 22.45 -0.90 -20.93
C PHE A 106 22.58 -0.08 -19.64
N ILE A 107 21.81 -0.40 -18.60
CA ILE A 107 21.83 0.33 -17.32
C ILE A 107 23.19 0.17 -16.63
N GLU A 108 23.68 -1.06 -16.45
CA GLU A 108 24.95 -1.33 -15.76
C GLU A 108 26.16 -0.75 -16.51
N LYS A 109 26.11 -0.73 -17.85
CA LYS A 109 27.16 -0.14 -18.68
C LYS A 109 27.21 1.39 -18.59
N ASN A 110 26.05 2.04 -18.53
CA ASN A 110 25.95 3.49 -18.79
C ASN A 110 25.65 4.35 -17.54
N TYR A 111 25.14 3.77 -16.45
CA TYR A 111 24.72 4.55 -15.29
C TYR A 111 25.82 4.67 -14.23
N ILE A 112 26.00 5.87 -13.71
CA ILE A 112 26.61 6.07 -12.39
C ILE A 112 25.47 6.03 -11.36
N LYS A 113 25.31 4.90 -10.65
CA LYS A 113 24.17 4.67 -9.75
C LYS A 113 24.56 4.19 -8.35
N THR A 114 23.64 4.35 -7.40
CA THR A 114 23.79 3.80 -6.05
C THR A 114 23.87 2.27 -6.10
N LYS A 115 24.77 1.69 -5.29
CA LYS A 115 24.86 0.23 -5.11
C LYS A 115 23.61 -0.34 -4.45
N GLU A 116 23.05 0.41 -3.52
CA GLU A 116 21.83 0.05 -2.81
C GLU A 116 20.59 0.52 -3.56
N CYS A 117 19.55 -0.31 -3.52
CA CYS A 117 18.24 -0.01 -4.05
C CYS A 117 17.35 0.56 -2.94
N TYR A 118 16.79 1.74 -3.17
CA TYR A 118 15.92 2.45 -2.26
C TYR A 118 14.46 2.35 -2.71
N ASP A 119 13.55 2.55 -1.78
CA ASP A 119 12.14 2.85 -2.01
C ASP A 119 11.73 3.97 -1.02
N SER A 120 10.49 4.48 -1.14
CA SER A 120 10.00 5.55 -0.27
C SER A 120 10.15 5.18 1.22
N ASP A 121 9.96 3.91 1.57
CA ASP A 121 10.00 3.39 2.94
C ASP A 121 11.42 3.41 3.50
N LEU A 122 12.41 2.94 2.72
CA LEU A 122 13.80 2.94 3.15
C LEU A 122 14.35 4.37 3.27
N LEU A 123 13.92 5.29 2.40
CA LEU A 123 14.28 6.72 2.47
C LEU A 123 13.70 7.44 3.70
N GLU A 124 12.75 6.84 4.44
CA GLU A 124 12.29 7.39 5.73
C GLU A 124 13.29 7.14 6.86
N ILE A 125 14.17 6.14 6.73
CA ILE A 125 15.08 5.72 7.80
C ILE A 125 16.55 5.81 7.43
N LYS A 126 16.86 5.93 6.13
CA LYS A 126 18.22 5.91 5.62
C LYS A 126 18.43 7.04 4.62
N ASP A 127 19.36 7.94 4.95
CA ASP A 127 19.81 9.01 4.05
C ASP A 127 20.90 8.48 3.09
N PRO A 128 20.67 8.50 1.76
CA PRO A 128 21.70 8.16 0.77
C PRO A 128 22.92 9.10 0.78
N GLY A 129 22.84 10.26 1.44
CA GLY A 129 23.95 11.19 1.64
C GLY A 129 24.10 12.24 0.54
N PHE A 130 23.01 12.67 -0.09
CA PHE A 130 23.02 13.75 -1.08
C PHE A 130 22.66 15.10 -0.45
N ASP A 131 23.10 16.18 -1.10
CA ASP A 131 22.82 17.56 -0.71
C ASP A 131 21.66 18.13 -1.53
N CYS A 132 21.50 17.64 -2.77
CA CYS A 132 20.43 18.00 -3.69
C CYS A 132 19.83 16.74 -4.32
N TYR A 133 18.51 16.71 -4.43
CA TYR A 133 17.76 15.66 -5.11
C TYR A 133 17.03 16.23 -6.31
N ILE A 134 17.11 15.52 -7.43
CA ILE A 134 16.41 15.88 -8.67
C ILE A 134 15.43 14.77 -9.01
N CYS A 135 14.13 15.06 -9.01
CA CYS A 135 13.15 14.17 -9.61
C CYS A 135 13.06 14.48 -11.12
N CYS A 136 13.53 13.55 -11.95
CA CYS A 136 13.75 13.80 -13.37
C CYS A 136 12.93 12.83 -14.20
N THR A 137 11.80 13.27 -14.77
CA THR A 137 10.93 12.52 -15.72
C THR A 137 10.56 11.06 -15.27
N ASP A 138 9.51 10.36 -15.68
CA ASP A 138 8.39 10.58 -16.57
C ASP A 138 7.14 10.97 -15.73
N VAL A 139 6.06 10.20 -15.79
CA VAL A 139 4.85 10.34 -14.97
C VAL A 139 5.14 9.95 -13.52
N LEU A 140 5.84 10.84 -12.81
CA LEU A 140 6.31 10.70 -11.44
C LEU A 140 5.23 11.05 -10.41
N TRP A 141 4.44 12.10 -10.69
CA TRP A 141 3.52 12.69 -9.72
C TRP A 141 2.09 12.18 -9.81
N LYS A 142 1.91 10.98 -10.37
CA LYS A 142 0.59 10.32 -10.39
C LYS A 142 0.24 9.75 -9.03
N GLN A 143 -1.06 9.76 -8.73
CA GLN A 143 -1.62 9.02 -7.61
C GLN A 143 -1.90 7.57 -8.05
N GLU A 144 -1.27 6.60 -7.40
CA GLU A 144 -1.52 5.19 -7.69
C GLU A 144 -2.82 4.71 -7.01
N PRO A 145 -3.76 4.11 -7.75
CA PRO A 145 -4.98 3.57 -7.16
C PRO A 145 -4.69 2.63 -5.98
N ASN A 146 -5.36 2.87 -4.85
CA ASN A 146 -5.24 2.09 -3.60
C ASN A 146 -3.86 2.13 -2.92
N ILE A 147 -2.92 2.93 -3.43
CA ILE A 147 -1.55 3.04 -2.91
C ILE A 147 -1.26 4.49 -2.49
N GLY A 148 -1.66 5.47 -3.29
CA GLY A 148 -1.42 6.89 -3.03
C GLY A 148 -0.21 7.44 -3.79
N PHE A 149 0.37 8.52 -3.29
CA PHE A 149 1.55 9.17 -3.88
C PHE A 149 2.84 8.48 -3.43
N ASP A 150 3.76 8.30 -4.38
CA ASP A 150 5.10 7.80 -4.10
C ASP A 150 6.00 8.95 -3.60
N ARG A 151 6.24 9.00 -2.28
CA ARG A 151 7.00 10.09 -1.63
C ARG A 151 8.39 10.30 -2.23
N GLY A 152 9.06 9.25 -2.70
CA GLY A 152 10.39 9.38 -3.29
C GLY A 152 10.35 10.22 -4.58
N PHE A 153 9.35 10.02 -5.43
CA PHE A 153 9.17 10.79 -6.67
C PHE A 153 8.75 12.25 -6.46
N PHE A 154 8.16 12.54 -5.30
CA PHE A 154 7.85 13.89 -4.87
C PHE A 154 8.99 14.57 -4.09
N LEU A 155 10.12 13.88 -3.90
CA LEU A 155 11.22 14.34 -3.05
C LEU A 155 10.78 14.60 -1.59
N ALA A 156 9.79 13.86 -1.10
CA ALA A 156 9.09 14.12 0.16
C ALA A 156 9.45 13.14 1.29
N SER A 157 10.36 12.19 1.06
CA SER A 157 10.85 11.30 2.10
C SER A 157 11.75 12.01 3.10
N LYS A 158 11.82 11.50 4.34
CA LYS A 158 12.64 12.09 5.41
C LYS A 158 14.11 12.36 5.02
N ALA A 159 14.74 11.48 4.24
CA ALA A 159 16.11 11.67 3.76
C ALA A 159 16.32 12.96 2.94
N MET A 160 15.25 13.54 2.39
CA MET A 160 15.27 14.73 1.55
C MET A 160 14.86 16.00 2.32
N GLU A 161 14.54 15.91 3.61
CA GLU A 161 14.22 17.08 4.43
C GLU A 161 15.43 18.01 4.56
N ASN A 162 15.19 19.32 4.40
CA ASN A 162 16.25 20.34 4.44
C ASN A 162 17.36 20.18 3.38
N LYS A 163 17.13 19.36 2.33
CA LYS A 163 17.99 19.20 1.16
C LYS A 163 17.43 20.00 -0.01
N TRP A 164 18.29 20.42 -0.94
CA TRP A 164 17.85 21.08 -2.16
C TRP A 164 17.01 20.13 -3.03
N LYS A 165 15.94 20.65 -3.63
CA LYS A 165 14.99 19.86 -4.43
C LYS A 165 14.73 20.51 -5.78
N ILE A 166 14.88 19.74 -6.85
CA ILE A 166 14.59 20.17 -8.23
C ILE A 166 13.65 19.16 -8.88
N SER A 167 12.64 19.64 -9.59
CA SER A 167 11.93 18.82 -10.58
C SER A 167 12.41 19.18 -11.98
N TYR A 168 12.77 18.16 -12.76
CA TYR A 168 13.09 18.32 -14.18
C TYR A 168 12.10 17.57 -15.06
N ALA A 169 11.35 18.30 -15.89
CA ALA A 169 10.35 17.75 -16.81
C ALA A 169 9.35 16.80 -16.11
N ALA A 170 8.95 17.10 -14.87
CA ALA A 170 8.03 16.26 -14.13
C ALA A 170 6.66 16.20 -14.82
N SER A 171 6.00 15.05 -14.69
CA SER A 171 4.66 14.82 -15.25
C SER A 171 3.76 14.23 -14.18
N ARG A 172 2.52 14.71 -14.11
CA ARG A 172 1.45 14.15 -13.27
C ARG A 172 0.66 13.09 -14.05
N GLY A 173 0.72 13.14 -15.38
CA GLY A 173 -0.10 12.31 -16.25
C GLY A 173 -1.58 12.69 -16.12
N VAL A 174 -2.48 11.76 -16.44
CA VAL A 174 -3.93 12.00 -16.30
C VAL A 174 -4.24 12.29 -14.82
N TYR A 175 -4.95 13.37 -14.55
CA TYR A 175 -5.33 13.78 -13.20
C TYR A 175 -6.31 12.77 -12.59
N HIS A 176 -5.99 12.28 -11.39
CA HIS A 176 -6.77 11.24 -10.69
C HIS A 176 -7.12 11.59 -9.24
N SER A 177 -6.98 12.85 -8.82
CA SER A 177 -7.28 13.23 -7.43
C SER A 177 -8.71 12.83 -7.06
N ARG A 178 -8.85 12.11 -5.95
CA ARG A 178 -10.14 11.54 -5.51
C ARG A 178 -10.76 12.33 -4.37
N THR A 179 -9.96 13.11 -3.64
CA THR A 179 -10.38 13.81 -2.42
C THR A 179 -9.63 15.13 -2.24
N GLU A 180 -10.20 16.05 -1.45
CA GLU A 180 -9.50 17.29 -1.06
C GLU A 180 -8.19 17.03 -0.29
N GLU A 181 -8.09 15.91 0.42
CA GLU A 181 -6.89 15.54 1.18
C GLU A 181 -5.75 15.09 0.26
N ASP A 182 -6.08 14.39 -0.84
CA ASP A 182 -5.11 14.04 -1.87
C ASP A 182 -4.53 15.31 -2.50
N GLU A 183 -5.38 16.29 -2.76
CA GLU A 183 -4.94 17.56 -3.34
C GLU A 183 -4.05 18.36 -2.40
N LYS A 184 -4.42 18.46 -1.12
CA LYS A 184 -3.58 19.08 -0.09
C LYS A 184 -2.23 18.39 0.02
N THR A 185 -2.20 17.06 -0.04
CA THR A 185 -0.96 16.28 0.01
C THR A 185 -0.09 16.54 -1.22
N PHE A 186 -0.69 16.54 -2.41
CA PHE A 186 0.00 16.83 -3.67
C PHE A 186 0.66 18.21 -3.64
N LEU A 187 -0.10 19.25 -3.34
CA LEU A 187 0.40 20.63 -3.25
C LEU A 187 1.45 20.77 -2.13
N HIS A 188 1.24 20.13 -0.98
CA HIS A 188 2.19 20.13 0.13
C HIS A 188 3.57 19.59 -0.27
N TYR A 189 3.60 18.54 -1.08
CA TYR A 189 4.86 17.97 -1.57
C TYR A 189 5.50 18.82 -2.66
N VAL A 190 4.72 19.29 -3.64
CA VAL A 190 5.27 20.06 -4.77
C VAL A 190 5.80 21.43 -4.35
N GLN A 191 5.13 22.14 -3.44
CA GLN A 191 5.60 23.43 -2.90
C GLN A 191 6.95 23.32 -2.14
N ASP A 192 7.34 22.10 -1.73
CA ASP A 192 8.63 21.90 -1.07
C ASP A 192 9.82 21.85 -2.04
N ILE A 193 9.55 21.80 -3.35
CA ILE A 193 10.56 21.76 -4.41
C ILE A 193 11.05 23.19 -4.71
N ASP A 194 12.37 23.38 -4.70
CA ASP A 194 13.00 24.72 -4.75
C ASP A 194 13.19 25.27 -6.17
N ALA A 195 13.19 24.39 -7.18
CA ALA A 195 13.11 24.75 -8.60
C ALA A 195 12.22 23.75 -9.34
N ILE A 196 11.12 24.25 -9.90
CA ILE A 196 10.06 23.40 -10.45
C ILE A 196 10.06 23.55 -11.96
N SER A 197 10.24 22.43 -12.66
CA SER A 197 9.87 22.33 -14.06
C SER A 197 9.01 21.10 -14.36
N VAL A 198 8.15 21.29 -15.35
CA VAL A 198 7.16 20.32 -15.82
C VAL A 198 7.21 20.20 -17.34
N ARG A 199 6.56 19.16 -17.87
CA ARG A 199 6.57 18.83 -19.31
C ARG A 199 5.28 19.18 -20.05
N GLU A 200 4.22 19.43 -19.30
CA GLU A 200 2.87 19.61 -19.83
C GLU A 200 2.29 20.94 -19.33
N GLU A 201 1.72 21.69 -20.27
CA GLU A 201 1.18 23.03 -20.01
C GLU A 201 0.06 23.02 -18.98
N SER A 202 -0.83 22.03 -19.07
CA SER A 202 -1.94 21.86 -18.13
C SER A 202 -1.48 21.66 -16.67
N LEU A 203 -0.30 21.08 -16.44
CA LEU A 203 0.27 20.95 -15.10
C LEU A 203 0.95 22.25 -14.65
N ARG A 204 1.62 22.97 -15.55
CA ARG A 204 2.19 24.29 -15.24
C ARG A 204 1.08 25.22 -14.76
N ASP A 205 0.04 25.40 -15.57
CA ASP A 205 -1.06 26.31 -15.28
C ASP A 205 -1.73 25.95 -13.96
N TYR A 206 -1.95 24.65 -13.73
CA TYR A 206 -2.50 24.15 -12.47
C TYR A 206 -1.64 24.52 -11.26
N LEU A 207 -0.31 24.38 -11.35
CA LEU A 207 0.58 24.69 -10.25
C LEU A 207 0.67 26.20 -10.02
N GLU A 208 0.81 27.01 -11.06
CA GLU A 208 0.86 28.48 -10.95
C GLU A 208 -0.40 29.07 -10.29
N GLU A 209 -1.56 28.42 -10.44
CA GLU A 209 -2.79 28.80 -9.75
C GLU A 209 -2.85 28.42 -8.26
N ASN A 210 -2.01 27.47 -7.82
CA ASN A 210 -2.15 26.81 -6.51
C ASN A 210 -0.91 26.87 -5.60
N ILE A 211 0.26 27.27 -6.10
CA ILE A 211 1.49 27.45 -5.32
C ILE A 211 2.20 28.77 -5.69
N ASP A 212 2.99 29.30 -4.77
CA ASP A 212 3.72 30.56 -4.97
C ASP A 212 5.02 30.41 -5.80
N ASN A 213 5.45 29.17 -6.06
CA ASN A 213 6.68 28.88 -6.78
C ASN A 213 6.50 29.10 -8.29
N GLU A 214 7.50 29.71 -8.93
CA GLU A 214 7.57 29.77 -10.40
C GLU A 214 7.74 28.36 -10.98
N VAL A 215 6.98 28.05 -12.04
CA VAL A 215 6.99 26.75 -12.71
C VAL A 215 7.43 26.91 -14.16
N THR A 216 8.58 26.33 -14.51
CA THR A 216 9.12 26.41 -15.87
C THR A 216 8.69 25.23 -16.71
N MET A 217 8.30 25.49 -17.95
CA MET A 217 8.12 24.44 -18.97
C MET A 217 9.44 24.11 -19.64
N VAL A 218 9.81 22.83 -19.66
CA VAL A 218 11.07 22.34 -20.25
C VAL A 218 10.83 21.14 -21.16
N ILE A 219 11.79 20.87 -22.05
CA ILE A 219 11.77 19.66 -22.88
C ILE A 219 12.13 18.41 -22.05
N ASP A 220 11.71 17.23 -22.54
CA ASP A 220 12.17 15.97 -21.93
C ASP A 220 13.69 15.82 -22.11
N PRO A 221 14.42 15.24 -21.13
CA PRO A 221 15.87 15.08 -21.22
C PRO A 221 16.38 14.40 -22.48
N VAL A 222 15.57 13.55 -23.15
CA VAL A 222 16.02 12.92 -24.39
C VAL A 222 16.30 13.93 -25.50
N LEU A 223 15.75 15.14 -25.42
CA LEU A 223 15.94 16.23 -26.39
C LEU A 223 17.03 17.23 -25.99
N LEU A 224 17.65 17.07 -24.80
CA LEU A 224 18.77 17.92 -24.35
C LEU A 224 20.03 17.73 -25.20
N HIS A 225 20.14 16.60 -25.88
CA HIS A 225 21.26 16.26 -26.76
C HIS A 225 20.87 16.35 -28.23
N GLU A 226 21.87 16.43 -29.09
CA GLU A 226 21.71 16.28 -30.54
C GLU A 226 21.69 14.80 -30.95
N LYS A 227 21.28 14.50 -32.18
CA LYS A 227 21.19 13.12 -32.68
C LYS A 227 22.53 12.38 -32.64
N GLU A 228 23.64 13.10 -32.80
CA GLU A 228 25.02 12.60 -32.76
C GLU A 228 25.39 12.02 -31.39
N PHE A 229 24.72 12.43 -30.32
CA PHE A 229 24.87 11.80 -29.00
C PHE A 229 24.36 10.35 -29.02
N TYR A 230 23.18 10.13 -29.60
CA TYR A 230 22.56 8.81 -29.68
C TYR A 230 23.22 7.90 -30.72
N ASP A 231 23.83 8.49 -31.75
CA ASP A 231 24.61 7.76 -32.77
C ASP A 231 25.75 6.94 -32.17
N LYS A 232 26.24 7.33 -30.99
CA LYS A 232 27.31 6.63 -30.27
C LYS A 232 26.85 5.34 -29.59
N ILE A 233 25.55 5.20 -29.33
CA ILE A 233 24.99 4.08 -28.55
C ILE A 233 24.00 3.22 -29.35
N LEU A 234 23.36 3.76 -30.39
CA LEU A 234 22.37 3.01 -31.15
C LEU A 234 23.01 1.84 -31.93
N VAL A 235 22.21 0.82 -32.19
CA VAL A 235 22.56 -0.31 -33.05
C VAL A 235 21.78 -0.18 -34.35
N LYS A 236 22.47 -0.08 -35.49
CA LYS A 236 21.81 -0.04 -36.80
C LYS A 236 21.08 -1.38 -37.05
N PRO A 237 19.79 -1.37 -37.44
CA PRO A 237 19.05 -2.58 -37.77
C PRO A 237 19.55 -3.20 -39.09
N GLU A 238 19.30 -4.50 -39.25
CA GLU A 238 19.58 -5.23 -40.51
C GLU A 238 18.49 -4.95 -41.56
N GLU A 239 17.29 -4.61 -41.10
CA GLU A 239 16.15 -4.27 -41.93
C GLU A 239 16.36 -2.95 -42.65
N GLU A 240 16.01 -2.95 -43.94
CA GLU A 240 15.93 -1.78 -44.79
C GLU A 240 14.52 -1.67 -45.37
N HIS A 241 14.14 -0.47 -45.82
CA HIS A 241 12.85 -0.20 -46.45
C HIS A 241 11.64 -0.62 -45.62
N TYR A 242 11.52 -0.06 -44.42
CA TYR A 242 10.47 -0.41 -43.47
C TYR A 242 9.78 0.80 -42.84
N LEU A 243 8.54 0.58 -42.46
CA LEU A 243 7.78 1.40 -41.53
C LEU A 243 7.99 0.86 -40.11
N PHE A 244 8.32 1.73 -39.17
CA PHE A 244 8.41 1.36 -37.76
C PHE A 244 7.10 1.65 -37.03
N LEU A 245 6.45 0.61 -36.54
CA LEU A 245 5.18 0.69 -35.82
C LEU A 245 5.42 0.40 -34.34
N TYR A 246 5.40 1.45 -33.52
CA TYR A 246 5.56 1.31 -32.07
C TYR A 246 4.38 1.89 -31.32
N TYR A 247 3.63 1.06 -30.61
CA TYR A 247 2.50 1.50 -29.80
C TYR A 247 2.59 0.98 -28.37
N VAL A 248 2.10 1.81 -27.45
CA VAL A 248 2.15 1.55 -26.00
C VAL A 248 0.78 1.59 -25.37
N MET A 249 0.56 0.79 -24.33
CA MET A 249 -0.62 0.72 -23.46
C MET A 249 -2.01 0.56 -24.14
N GLU A 250 -2.53 1.57 -24.85
CA GLU A 250 -3.96 1.74 -25.18
C GLU A 250 -4.34 1.30 -26.61
N LYS A 251 -5.62 1.52 -26.98
CA LYS A 251 -6.19 1.29 -28.31
C LYS A 251 -5.30 1.91 -29.40
N ALA A 252 -4.59 1.06 -30.13
CA ALA A 252 -3.78 1.45 -31.27
C ALA A 252 -4.40 1.05 -32.62
N LYS A 253 -5.64 0.55 -32.62
CA LYS A 253 -6.26 -0.02 -33.84
C LYS A 253 -6.21 0.95 -35.01
N ASP A 254 -6.70 2.18 -34.83
CA ASP A 254 -6.67 3.20 -35.88
C ASP A 254 -5.25 3.49 -36.38
N THR A 255 -4.28 3.58 -35.47
CA THR A 255 -2.86 3.77 -35.81
C THR A 255 -2.32 2.60 -36.64
N ILE A 256 -2.64 1.37 -36.24
CA ILE A 256 -2.23 0.14 -36.93
C ILE A 256 -2.88 0.08 -38.32
N ASP A 257 -4.18 0.33 -38.41
CA ASP A 257 -4.92 0.35 -39.68
C ASP A 257 -4.31 1.35 -40.68
N GLN A 258 -3.97 2.55 -40.20
CA GLN A 258 -3.33 3.58 -41.03
C GLN A 258 -1.89 3.20 -41.41
N ALA A 259 -1.12 2.62 -40.48
CA ALA A 259 0.23 2.12 -40.77
C ALA A 259 0.22 1.03 -41.86
N VAL A 260 -0.72 0.08 -41.78
CA VAL A 260 -0.89 -0.98 -42.79
C VAL A 260 -1.27 -0.40 -44.15
N LYS A 261 -2.21 0.54 -44.20
CA LYS A 261 -2.57 1.25 -45.45
C LYS A 261 -1.37 1.96 -46.06
N TYR A 262 -0.62 2.70 -45.25
CA TYR A 262 0.58 3.42 -45.67
C TYR A 262 1.65 2.46 -46.20
N ALA A 263 1.99 1.43 -45.44
CA ALA A 263 3.00 0.46 -45.82
C ALA A 263 2.67 -0.24 -47.15
N ARG A 264 1.41 -0.62 -47.40
CA ARG A 264 0.98 -1.18 -48.70
C ARG A 264 1.16 -0.19 -49.85
N ALA A 265 0.75 1.07 -49.66
CA ALA A 265 0.85 2.10 -50.69
C ALA A 265 2.31 2.45 -51.04
N HIS A 266 3.21 2.33 -50.07
CA HIS A 266 4.63 2.66 -50.20
C HIS A 266 5.54 1.43 -50.38
N ASN A 267 4.97 0.22 -50.49
CA ASN A 267 5.71 -1.05 -50.57
C ASN A 267 6.76 -1.22 -49.45
N LEU A 268 6.37 -0.91 -48.23
CA LEU A 268 7.20 -1.05 -47.04
C LEU A 268 6.80 -2.30 -46.25
N LYS A 269 7.78 -2.98 -45.67
CA LYS A 269 7.52 -3.93 -44.59
C LYS A 269 7.23 -3.18 -43.29
N ILE A 270 6.52 -3.78 -42.34
CA ILE A 270 6.32 -3.20 -41.01
C ILE A 270 7.17 -3.93 -39.97
N VAL A 271 8.01 -3.20 -39.26
CA VAL A 271 8.63 -3.66 -38.01
C VAL A 271 7.72 -3.22 -36.86
N GLU A 272 7.03 -4.19 -36.26
CA GLU A 272 6.10 -3.99 -35.16
C GLU A 272 6.77 -4.23 -33.80
N ILE A 273 6.55 -3.31 -32.88
CA ILE A 273 6.95 -3.46 -31.48
C ILE A 273 5.95 -2.84 -30.50
N THR A 274 5.89 -3.37 -29.29
CA THR A 274 5.01 -2.88 -28.22
C THR A 274 5.58 -3.14 -26.81
N ASP A 275 4.98 -2.50 -25.81
CA ASP A 275 5.20 -2.76 -24.37
C ASP A 275 4.28 -3.86 -23.81
N ARG A 276 3.38 -4.41 -24.64
CA ARG A 276 2.43 -5.45 -24.25
C ARG A 276 2.98 -6.86 -24.51
N PRO A 277 2.66 -7.85 -23.67
CA PRO A 277 3.05 -9.24 -23.89
C PRO A 277 2.19 -9.87 -24.99
N LEU A 278 2.54 -9.64 -26.25
CA LEU A 278 1.89 -10.26 -27.42
C LEU A 278 2.93 -11.10 -28.15
N LYS A 279 2.75 -12.42 -28.30
CA LYS A 279 3.78 -13.27 -28.93
C LYS A 279 4.00 -12.96 -30.41
N ASP A 280 2.91 -12.70 -31.14
CA ASP A 280 2.90 -12.52 -32.59
C ASP A 280 2.54 -11.08 -33.02
N GLY A 281 2.53 -10.14 -32.07
CA GLY A 281 2.08 -8.77 -32.34
C GLY A 281 0.57 -8.69 -32.66
N ARG A 282 0.16 -7.59 -33.30
CA ARG A 282 -1.23 -7.34 -33.74
C ARG A 282 -1.38 -7.40 -35.24
N LEU A 283 -0.28 -7.41 -35.98
CA LEU A 283 -0.36 -7.40 -37.43
C LEU A 283 -0.83 -8.74 -38.02
N MET A 284 -0.96 -9.81 -37.22
CA MET A 284 -1.35 -11.16 -37.67
C MET A 284 -2.65 -11.21 -38.49
N GLU A 285 -3.63 -10.37 -38.14
CA GLU A 285 -4.93 -10.28 -38.81
C GLU A 285 -4.91 -9.55 -40.17
N TYR A 286 -3.79 -8.92 -40.55
CA TYR A 286 -3.66 -8.17 -41.80
C TYR A 286 -2.92 -8.99 -42.85
N GLU A 287 -3.59 -9.30 -43.97
CA GLU A 287 -3.00 -10.01 -45.11
C GLU A 287 -2.24 -9.09 -46.07
N GLY A 288 -1.36 -9.65 -46.90
CA GLY A 288 -0.71 -8.89 -47.98
C GLY A 288 0.26 -7.80 -47.49
N ILE A 289 0.93 -8.02 -46.35
CA ILE A 289 1.97 -7.14 -45.83
C ILE A 289 3.10 -7.96 -45.21
N GLU A 290 4.35 -7.63 -45.55
CA GLU A 290 5.51 -8.19 -44.87
C GLU A 290 5.62 -7.57 -43.47
N ARG A 291 5.70 -8.41 -42.43
CA ARG A 291 5.71 -7.98 -41.04
C ARG A 291 6.81 -8.69 -40.27
N ILE A 292 7.50 -7.93 -39.42
CA ILE A 292 8.50 -8.42 -38.48
C ILE A 292 8.03 -7.99 -37.11
N TYR A 293 7.83 -8.94 -36.21
CA TYR A 293 7.51 -8.66 -34.82
C TYR A 293 8.72 -8.98 -33.95
N ASN A 294 9.24 -7.96 -33.25
CA ASN A 294 10.46 -8.09 -32.46
C ASN A 294 10.20 -7.66 -31.01
N TYR A 295 9.73 -8.60 -30.18
CA TYR A 295 9.44 -8.32 -28.78
C TYR A 295 10.71 -8.14 -27.94
N ASP A 296 11.79 -8.86 -28.25
CA ASP A 296 13.01 -8.91 -27.43
C ASP A 296 14.05 -7.81 -27.75
N MET A 297 13.64 -6.81 -28.52
CA MET A 297 14.42 -5.61 -28.81
C MET A 297 14.83 -4.89 -27.51
N GLY A 298 16.10 -4.50 -27.44
CA GLY A 298 16.70 -3.66 -26.40
C GLY A 298 16.69 -2.17 -26.74
N ILE A 299 17.24 -1.36 -25.84
CA ILE A 299 17.24 0.12 -25.93
C ILE A 299 18.05 0.63 -27.13
N GLU A 300 19.24 0.07 -27.32
CA GLU A 300 20.17 0.48 -28.38
C GLU A 300 19.62 0.13 -29.77
N GLU A 301 18.98 -1.04 -29.91
CA GLU A 301 18.28 -1.47 -31.12
C GLU A 301 17.05 -0.58 -31.39
N TRP A 302 16.24 -0.29 -30.37
CA TRP A 302 15.05 0.55 -30.51
C TRP A 302 15.37 1.95 -31.06
N LEU A 303 16.47 2.57 -30.60
CA LEU A 303 16.96 3.83 -31.19
C LEU A 303 17.32 3.69 -32.68
N GLY A 304 17.99 2.58 -33.04
CA GLY A 304 18.34 2.29 -34.42
C GLY A 304 17.12 2.13 -35.32
N TYR A 305 16.13 1.35 -34.89
CA TYR A 305 14.90 1.15 -35.66
C TYR A 305 14.10 2.43 -35.87
N ILE A 306 14.16 3.39 -34.95
CA ILE A 306 13.56 4.72 -35.18
C ILE A 306 14.37 5.50 -36.21
N LYS A 307 15.69 5.60 -36.03
CA LYS A 307 16.56 6.42 -36.88
C LYS A 307 16.54 5.97 -38.35
N TYR A 308 16.57 4.65 -38.58
CA TYR A 308 16.70 4.08 -39.92
C TYR A 308 15.37 3.74 -40.60
N ALA A 309 14.22 3.93 -39.95
CA ALA A 309 12.91 3.73 -40.57
C ALA A 309 12.65 4.72 -41.71
N ASP A 310 11.89 4.32 -42.73
CA ASP A 310 11.44 5.25 -43.77
C ASP A 310 10.30 6.14 -43.26
N CYS A 311 9.42 5.58 -42.42
CA CYS A 311 8.36 6.31 -41.74
C CYS A 311 8.02 5.64 -40.40
N ILE A 312 7.50 6.42 -39.44
CA ILE A 312 7.15 5.92 -38.11
C ILE A 312 5.65 6.13 -37.84
N PHE A 313 5.00 5.13 -37.26
CA PHE A 313 3.64 5.24 -36.73
C PHE A 313 3.66 4.89 -35.26
N THR A 314 3.19 5.81 -34.42
CA THR A 314 3.26 5.62 -32.97
C THR A 314 2.16 6.34 -32.21
N ASN A 315 1.90 5.92 -30.98
CA ASN A 315 1.16 6.70 -29.99
C ASN A 315 2.01 7.03 -28.74
N SER A 316 3.32 6.77 -28.81
CA SER A 316 4.26 6.98 -27.72
C SER A 316 4.85 8.38 -27.77
N PHE A 317 4.83 9.07 -26.63
CA PHE A 317 5.46 10.38 -26.46
C PHE A 317 6.95 10.35 -26.84
N HIS A 318 7.71 9.41 -26.28
CA HIS A 318 9.16 9.35 -26.53
C HIS A 318 9.48 8.92 -27.96
N ALA A 319 8.64 8.09 -28.58
CA ALA A 319 8.80 7.78 -30.00
C ALA A 319 8.60 9.02 -30.88
N CYS A 320 7.66 9.91 -30.53
CA CYS A 320 7.53 11.21 -31.19
C CYS A 320 8.80 12.06 -30.96
N CYS A 321 9.29 12.16 -29.72
CA CYS A 321 10.52 12.90 -29.42
C CYS A 321 11.72 12.41 -30.26
N PHE A 322 11.95 11.10 -30.31
CA PHE A 322 13.04 10.53 -31.11
C PHE A 322 12.80 10.63 -32.62
N SER A 323 11.54 10.58 -33.09
CA SER A 323 11.23 10.84 -34.50
C SER A 323 11.61 12.26 -34.90
N ILE A 324 11.29 13.25 -34.05
CA ILE A 324 11.64 14.66 -34.25
C ILE A 324 13.16 14.84 -34.19
N LEU A 325 13.82 14.24 -33.19
CA LEU A 325 15.26 14.33 -33.01
C LEU A 325 16.06 13.73 -34.17
N PHE A 326 15.64 12.57 -34.68
CA PHE A 326 16.27 11.90 -35.82
C PHE A 326 15.76 12.41 -37.18
N GLU A 327 14.92 13.44 -37.19
CA GLU A 327 14.40 14.09 -38.39
C GLU A 327 13.63 13.14 -39.32
N LYS A 328 12.75 12.30 -38.74
CA LYS A 328 11.99 11.27 -39.46
C LYS A 328 10.62 11.75 -39.87
N GLN A 329 10.08 11.20 -40.96
CA GLN A 329 8.65 11.30 -41.22
C GLN A 329 7.90 10.41 -40.23
N PHE A 330 6.85 10.94 -39.60
CA PHE A 330 6.08 10.18 -38.63
C PHE A 330 4.63 10.64 -38.51
N TYR A 331 3.80 9.75 -37.98
CA TYR A 331 2.41 10.01 -37.65
C TYR A 331 2.10 9.55 -36.22
N ALA A 332 1.41 10.41 -35.49
CA ALA A 332 1.05 10.21 -34.10
C ALA A 332 -0.43 9.83 -33.98
N GLY A 333 -0.71 8.60 -33.55
CA GLY A 333 -2.06 8.14 -33.26
C GLY A 333 -2.61 8.65 -31.93
N TYR A 334 -3.85 8.23 -31.62
CA TYR A 334 -4.52 8.62 -30.38
C TYR A 334 -3.80 8.10 -29.12
N ARG A 335 -3.76 8.98 -28.12
CA ARG A 335 -3.24 8.71 -26.78
C ARG A 335 -4.03 9.53 -25.76
N HIS A 336 -4.46 8.93 -24.65
CA HIS A 336 -5.04 9.68 -23.54
C HIS A 336 -4.00 10.64 -22.92
N GLY A 337 -4.46 11.84 -22.54
CA GLY A 337 -3.62 12.94 -22.07
C GLY A 337 -3.14 13.86 -23.20
N ASP A 338 -2.50 14.96 -22.82
CA ASP A 338 -2.07 16.05 -23.71
C ASP A 338 -0.59 15.98 -24.10
N LYS A 339 0.23 15.13 -23.47
CA LYS A 339 1.69 15.07 -23.72
C LYS A 339 2.10 14.93 -25.19
N VAL A 340 1.46 14.03 -25.94
CA VAL A 340 1.76 13.86 -27.38
C VAL A 340 1.29 15.07 -28.18
N THR A 341 0.13 15.63 -27.85
CA THR A 341 -0.39 16.84 -28.49
C THR A 341 0.57 18.00 -28.27
N HIS A 342 1.02 18.18 -27.02
CA HIS A 342 1.90 19.27 -26.62
C HIS A 342 3.27 19.24 -27.32
N VAL A 343 3.91 18.06 -27.42
CA VAL A 343 5.19 17.97 -28.14
C VAL A 343 5.05 18.26 -29.64
N LEU A 344 3.92 17.90 -30.25
CA LEU A 344 3.64 18.25 -31.64
C LEU A 344 3.45 19.76 -31.81
N GLU A 345 2.65 20.38 -30.94
CA GLU A 345 2.41 21.84 -30.95
C GLU A 345 3.71 22.63 -30.74
N MET A 346 4.54 22.20 -29.78
CA MET A 346 5.84 22.83 -29.48
C MET A 346 6.75 22.96 -30.70
N PHE A 347 6.68 22.00 -31.63
CA PHE A 347 7.51 21.96 -32.84
C PHE A 347 6.75 22.28 -34.13
N GLY A 348 5.47 22.71 -34.03
CA GLY A 348 4.64 23.06 -35.19
C GLY A 348 4.31 21.85 -36.08
N LEU A 349 4.07 20.69 -35.46
CA LEU A 349 3.83 19.40 -36.11
C LEU A 349 2.43 18.82 -35.79
N SER A 350 1.48 19.65 -35.36
CA SER A 350 0.14 19.23 -34.94
C SER A 350 -0.61 18.46 -36.03
N GLU A 351 -0.32 18.72 -37.31
CA GLU A 351 -0.89 18.02 -38.46
C GLU A 351 -0.48 16.54 -38.54
N ARG A 352 0.58 16.13 -37.84
CA ARG A 352 1.02 14.71 -37.78
C ARG A 352 0.11 13.85 -36.92
N ARG A 353 -0.85 14.44 -36.20
CA ARG A 353 -1.85 13.70 -35.44
C ARG A 353 -2.86 13.04 -36.37
N ILE A 354 -3.03 11.72 -36.23
CA ILE A 354 -3.96 10.93 -37.05
C ILE A 354 -5.01 10.21 -36.20
N ASN A 355 -6.15 9.91 -36.81
CA ASN A 355 -7.24 9.09 -36.27
C ASN A 355 -7.85 8.19 -37.36
N GLY A 356 -8.86 7.39 -37.02
CA GLY A 356 -9.51 6.49 -37.97
C GLY A 356 -10.13 7.17 -39.21
N ALA A 357 -10.48 8.45 -39.13
CA ALA A 357 -11.05 9.23 -40.24
C ALA A 357 -9.99 9.96 -41.09
N SER A 358 -8.72 9.96 -40.68
CA SER A 358 -7.63 10.56 -41.47
C SER A 358 -7.42 9.82 -42.79
N ASP A 359 -7.31 10.57 -43.89
CA ASP A 359 -6.94 10.03 -45.21
C ASP A 359 -5.55 10.53 -45.63
N ILE A 360 -4.53 9.84 -45.14
CA ILE A 360 -3.12 10.18 -45.39
C ILE A 360 -2.61 9.69 -46.76
N LEU A 361 -3.43 8.93 -47.51
CA LEU A 361 -3.04 8.38 -48.80
C LEU A 361 -3.53 9.25 -49.96
N THR A 362 -4.80 9.67 -49.94
CA THR A 362 -5.35 10.49 -51.02
C THR A 362 -5.09 11.98 -50.81
N VAL A 363 -4.92 12.40 -49.54
CA VAL A 363 -4.55 13.76 -49.16
C VAL A 363 -3.25 13.69 -48.35
N PRO A 364 -2.10 13.36 -49.00
CA PRO A 364 -0.84 13.23 -48.29
C PRO A 364 -0.43 14.57 -47.69
N LEU A 365 0.05 14.53 -46.45
CA LEU A 365 0.70 15.68 -45.84
C LEU A 365 2.04 15.93 -46.53
N PRO A 366 2.48 17.19 -46.66
CA PRO A 366 3.84 17.47 -47.10
C PRO A 366 4.85 16.82 -46.15
N ASP A 367 6.04 16.50 -46.64
CA ASP A 367 7.14 16.06 -45.78
C ASP A 367 7.42 17.10 -44.69
N ILE A 368 7.79 16.63 -43.50
CA ILE A 368 8.21 17.51 -42.41
C ILE A 368 9.44 18.33 -42.84
N ASP A 369 9.29 19.64 -42.83
CA ASP A 369 10.37 20.58 -43.09
C ASP A 369 11.19 20.83 -41.81
N TYR A 370 12.18 19.97 -41.57
CA TYR A 370 13.05 20.08 -40.40
C TYR A 370 13.93 21.33 -40.39
N THR A 371 14.00 22.11 -41.48
CA THR A 371 14.66 23.43 -41.44
C THR A 371 13.89 24.43 -40.57
N LYS A 372 12.58 24.23 -40.40
CA LYS A 372 11.73 25.03 -39.48
C LYS A 372 11.71 24.47 -38.05
N VAL A 373 11.84 23.15 -37.91
CA VAL A 373 11.82 22.47 -36.60
C VAL A 373 13.14 22.67 -35.85
N ARG A 374 14.29 22.63 -36.54
CA ARG A 374 15.63 22.75 -35.91
C ARG A 374 15.80 24.02 -35.05
N PRO A 375 15.45 25.23 -35.52
CA PRO A 375 15.56 26.43 -34.69
C PRO A 375 14.70 26.38 -33.42
N LEU A 376 13.50 25.80 -33.50
CA LEU A 376 12.63 25.62 -32.33
C LEU A 376 13.25 24.64 -31.32
N MET A 377 13.82 23.53 -31.80
CA MET A 377 14.54 22.56 -30.98
C MET A 377 15.75 23.20 -30.28
N GLU A 378 16.57 23.94 -31.00
CA GLU A 378 17.74 24.63 -30.44
C GLU A 378 17.35 25.66 -29.37
N GLN A 379 16.31 26.46 -29.64
CA GLN A 379 15.78 27.41 -28.66
C GLN A 379 15.30 26.70 -27.39
N LYS A 380 14.46 25.67 -27.54
CA LYS A 380 13.89 24.93 -26.40
C LYS A 380 14.95 24.19 -25.61
N ARG A 381 15.98 23.66 -26.27
CA ARG A 381 17.16 23.08 -25.62
C ARG A 381 17.89 24.12 -24.79
N LYS A 382 18.17 25.29 -25.34
CA LYS A 382 18.84 26.39 -24.62
C LYS A 382 18.05 26.83 -23.38
N GLU A 383 16.74 27.04 -23.51
CA GLU A 383 15.86 27.40 -22.39
C GLU A 383 15.89 26.35 -21.28
N SER A 384 15.78 25.07 -21.65
CA SER A 384 15.75 23.95 -20.72
C SER A 384 17.11 23.68 -20.05
N SER A 385 18.21 23.90 -20.77
CA SER A 385 19.57 23.86 -20.24
C SER A 385 19.82 24.99 -19.25
N GLU A 386 19.40 26.22 -19.58
CA GLU A 386 19.57 27.37 -18.69
C GLU A 386 18.81 27.17 -17.37
N PHE A 387 17.58 26.64 -17.43
CA PHE A 387 16.79 26.32 -16.22
C PHE A 387 17.59 25.44 -15.24
N ILE A 388 18.06 24.27 -15.70
CA ILE A 388 18.68 23.31 -14.79
C ILE A 388 20.07 23.76 -14.33
N LEU A 389 20.86 24.37 -15.20
CA LEU A 389 22.21 24.83 -14.86
C LEU A 389 22.18 26.04 -13.92
N SER A 390 21.27 26.99 -14.14
CA SER A 390 21.10 28.14 -13.25
C SER A 390 20.55 27.72 -11.88
N ALA A 391 19.58 26.79 -11.84
CA ALA A 391 19.05 26.25 -10.59
C ALA A 391 20.14 25.61 -9.74
N ILE A 392 20.98 24.75 -10.34
CA ILE A 392 22.09 24.09 -9.66
C ILE A 392 23.13 25.12 -9.16
N ARG A 393 23.59 26.04 -10.02
CA ARG A 393 24.57 27.08 -9.62
C ARG A 393 24.06 27.95 -8.48
N ARG A 394 22.79 28.32 -8.49
CA ARG A 394 22.14 29.07 -7.41
C ARG A 394 22.19 28.29 -6.09
N MET A 395 21.87 26.99 -6.13
CA MET A 395 21.87 26.12 -4.96
C MET A 395 23.28 25.84 -4.41
N GLU A 396 24.29 25.78 -5.27
CA GLU A 396 25.70 25.65 -4.85
C GLU A 396 26.24 26.89 -4.13
N SER A 397 25.68 28.06 -4.45
CA SER A 397 26.08 29.35 -3.89
C SER A 397 25.19 29.83 -2.74
N SER A 398 24.20 29.04 -2.33
CA SER A 398 23.20 29.41 -1.33
C SER A 398 23.01 28.31 -0.29
N GLU A 399 22.63 28.71 0.92
CA GLU A 399 22.15 27.77 1.94
C GLU A 399 20.63 27.63 1.83
N ARG A 400 20.12 26.40 1.91
CA ARG A 400 18.67 26.16 1.90
C ARG A 400 18.10 26.57 3.26
N PRO A 401 17.08 27.44 3.31
CA PRO A 401 16.39 27.74 4.56
C PRO A 401 15.81 26.46 5.18
N LEU A 402 15.99 26.31 6.50
CA LEU A 402 15.39 25.19 7.22
C LEU A 402 13.87 25.34 7.24
N ARG A 403 13.17 24.22 7.01
CA ARG A 403 11.71 24.14 7.08
C ARG A 403 11.31 23.22 8.23
N ASP A 404 10.18 23.55 8.86
CA ASP A 404 9.57 22.67 9.86
C ASP A 404 8.72 21.61 9.16
N TYR A 405 9.18 20.36 9.22
CA TYR A 405 8.47 19.19 8.69
C TYR A 405 7.61 18.50 9.76
N GLU A 406 7.77 18.86 11.04
CA GLU A 406 7.18 18.14 12.16
C GLU A 406 5.67 18.35 12.25
N TRP A 407 5.19 19.55 11.90
CA TRP A 407 3.76 19.85 11.94
C TRP A 407 2.93 18.91 11.05
N TRP A 408 3.43 18.56 9.86
CA TRP A 408 2.74 17.65 8.93
C TRP A 408 2.77 16.21 9.46
N LYS A 409 3.96 15.74 9.88
CA LYS A 409 4.15 14.40 10.43
C LYS A 409 3.29 14.14 11.66
N ARG A 410 3.09 15.14 12.51
CA ARG A 410 2.26 15.04 13.73
C ARG A 410 0.77 14.87 13.46
N ARG A 411 0.30 15.27 12.28
CA ARG A 411 -1.11 15.15 11.86
C ARG A 411 -1.43 13.79 11.23
N ILE A 412 -0.43 12.95 10.98
CA ILE A 412 -0.62 11.62 10.42
C ILE A 412 -1.51 10.81 11.37
N GLN A 413 -2.60 10.27 10.83
CA GLN A 413 -3.52 9.40 11.55
C GLN A 413 -3.44 7.97 11.04
N TYR A 414 -3.19 7.02 11.94
CA TYR A 414 -3.02 5.61 11.60
C TYR A 414 -3.74 4.69 12.59
N LYS A 415 -3.94 3.42 12.18
CA LYS A 415 -4.55 2.42 13.05
C LYS A 415 -3.50 1.71 13.90
N VAL A 416 -3.85 1.39 15.14
CA VAL A 416 -3.02 0.58 16.05
C VAL A 416 -3.74 -0.74 16.32
N TYR A 417 -3.33 -1.80 15.65
CA TYR A 417 -3.85 -3.14 15.89
C TYR A 417 -3.16 -3.75 17.10
N CYS A 418 -3.89 -4.51 17.89
CA CYS A 418 -3.33 -5.24 19.04
C CYS A 418 -3.25 -6.71 18.66
N ASN A 419 -2.08 -7.33 18.79
CA ASN A 419 -1.87 -8.74 18.47
C ASN A 419 -1.43 -9.49 19.73
N SER A 420 -2.00 -10.66 20.00
CA SER A 420 -1.68 -11.45 21.19
C SER A 420 -0.29 -12.09 21.17
N GLY A 421 0.38 -12.10 20.01
CA GLY A 421 1.49 -12.99 19.73
C GLY A 421 1.04 -14.43 19.51
N ILE A 422 1.96 -15.31 19.10
CA ILE A 422 1.69 -16.72 18.84
C ILE A 422 2.08 -17.53 20.07
N PHE A 423 1.09 -17.96 20.85
CA PHE A 423 1.29 -18.72 22.09
C PHE A 423 0.21 -19.78 22.26
N GLN A 424 0.49 -20.79 23.07
CA GLN A 424 -0.54 -21.75 23.50
C GLN A 424 -1.46 -21.14 24.55
N ASN A 425 -2.68 -21.68 24.63
CA ASN A 425 -3.72 -21.31 25.60
C ASN A 425 -4.13 -19.83 25.53
N LEU A 426 -4.13 -19.25 24.33
CA LEU A 426 -4.65 -17.92 24.06
C LEU A 426 -6.18 -17.92 24.02
N GLY A 427 -6.75 -16.77 24.33
CA GLY A 427 -8.16 -16.49 24.14
C GLY A 427 -8.38 -15.06 23.71
N ARG A 428 -9.49 -14.84 22.98
CA ARG A 428 -9.96 -13.53 22.51
C ARG A 428 -9.96 -12.46 23.59
N GLY A 429 -10.26 -12.84 24.82
CA GLY A 429 -10.29 -11.90 25.93
C GLY A 429 -11.57 -11.07 25.99
N THR A 430 -11.47 -9.85 26.52
CA THR A 430 -12.62 -8.99 26.87
C THR A 430 -12.86 -7.81 25.93
N TYR A 431 -12.21 -7.80 24.75
CA TYR A 431 -12.47 -6.80 23.71
C TYR A 431 -13.95 -6.76 23.30
N GLU A 432 -14.51 -5.55 23.21
CA GLU A 432 -15.92 -5.30 22.90
C GLU A 432 -16.12 -5.00 21.41
N GLU A 433 -17.24 -5.45 20.84
CA GLU A 433 -17.57 -5.26 19.41
C GLU A 433 -17.92 -3.81 19.09
N SER A 434 -18.39 -3.07 20.09
CA SER A 434 -18.58 -1.61 19.98
C SER A 434 -17.27 -0.87 19.68
N ARG A 435 -16.12 -1.34 20.18
CA ARG A 435 -14.81 -0.69 20.06
C ARG A 435 -14.00 -1.13 18.83
N GLY A 436 -14.29 -2.30 18.29
CA GLY A 436 -13.52 -2.88 17.19
C GLY A 436 -13.88 -4.33 16.92
N GLU A 437 -13.07 -4.97 16.10
CA GLU A 437 -13.27 -6.35 15.69
C GLU A 437 -12.08 -7.21 16.17
N ALA A 438 -12.35 -8.33 16.83
CA ALA A 438 -11.32 -9.29 17.24
C ALA A 438 -11.40 -10.54 16.36
N LYS A 439 -10.28 -10.93 15.75
CA LYS A 439 -10.17 -12.09 14.86
C LYS A 439 -9.04 -13.00 15.29
N GLU A 440 -9.25 -14.29 15.13
CA GLU A 440 -8.16 -15.27 15.15
C GLU A 440 -7.51 -15.31 13.76
N LEU A 441 -6.19 -15.14 13.71
CA LEU A 441 -5.41 -15.25 12.50
C LEU A 441 -5.04 -16.71 12.24
N LEU A 442 -4.72 -17.05 10.98
CA LEU A 442 -4.26 -18.40 10.60
C LEU A 442 -3.02 -18.87 11.38
N THR A 443 -2.26 -17.93 11.94
CA THR A 443 -1.11 -18.19 12.81
C THR A 443 -1.48 -18.68 14.22
N GLY A 444 -2.78 -18.70 14.57
CA GLY A 444 -3.28 -19.03 15.92
C GLY A 444 -3.17 -17.88 16.92
N SER A 445 -2.76 -16.68 16.49
CA SER A 445 -2.79 -15.47 17.30
C SER A 445 -4.12 -14.75 17.15
N TRP A 446 -4.53 -14.01 18.18
CA TRP A 446 -5.66 -13.10 18.12
C TRP A 446 -5.20 -11.69 17.76
N GLU A 447 -5.97 -10.99 16.93
CA GLU A 447 -5.75 -9.60 16.59
C GLU A 447 -7.03 -8.77 16.76
N PHE A 448 -6.91 -7.63 17.43
CA PHE A 448 -7.99 -6.68 17.65
C PHE A 448 -7.78 -5.43 16.80
N TRP A 449 -8.78 -5.11 16.00
CA TRP A 449 -8.81 -4.02 15.02
C TRP A 449 -9.74 -2.92 15.54
N PRO A 450 -9.22 -1.88 16.22
CA PRO A 450 -10.05 -0.78 16.69
C PRO A 450 -10.70 -0.01 15.54
N LYS A 451 -11.85 0.60 15.81
CA LYS A 451 -12.54 1.50 14.86
C LYS A 451 -11.82 2.83 14.71
N GLU A 452 -11.26 3.34 15.80
CA GLU A 452 -10.62 4.66 15.86
C GLU A 452 -9.16 4.61 15.38
N ARG A 453 -8.70 5.75 14.86
CA ARG A 453 -7.29 5.99 14.54
C ARG A 453 -6.64 6.80 15.65
N VAL A 454 -5.32 6.70 15.77
CA VAL A 454 -4.51 7.52 16.67
C VAL A 454 -3.78 8.61 15.87
N MET A 455 -3.43 9.71 16.53
CA MET A 455 -2.54 10.73 15.95
C MET A 455 -1.07 10.42 16.25
N ASN A 456 -0.20 10.75 15.30
CA ASN A 456 1.25 10.70 15.45
C ASN A 456 1.80 11.89 16.26
N ASP A 457 1.19 12.24 17.40
CA ASP A 457 1.58 13.41 18.19
C ASP A 457 2.45 13.07 19.41
N GLY A 458 2.56 11.78 19.75
CA GLY A 458 3.21 11.30 20.97
C GLY A 458 2.30 11.32 22.21
N LEU A 459 1.03 11.70 22.06
CA LEU A 459 0.06 11.83 23.16
C LEU A 459 -0.89 10.64 23.22
N SER A 460 -1.13 9.98 22.09
CA SER A 460 -1.88 8.72 22.02
C SER A 460 -1.27 7.65 22.93
N ARG A 461 -2.09 6.73 23.48
CA ARG A 461 -1.64 5.71 24.44
C ARG A 461 -1.87 4.30 23.91
N PHE A 462 -0.99 3.36 24.28
CA PHE A 462 -1.25 1.95 24.05
C PHE A 462 -2.51 1.52 24.82
N PRO A 463 -3.38 0.71 24.21
CA PRO A 463 -4.53 0.20 24.93
C PRO A 463 -4.08 -0.78 26.02
N LYS A 464 -4.98 -1.07 26.95
CA LYS A 464 -4.81 -2.23 27.83
C LYS A 464 -4.93 -3.51 26.99
N ASN A 465 -4.10 -4.50 27.29
CA ASN A 465 -4.16 -5.83 26.71
C ASN A 465 -5.34 -6.61 27.30
N GLU A 466 -6.41 -6.70 26.51
CA GLU A 466 -7.62 -7.43 26.89
C GLU A 466 -7.60 -8.90 26.45
N PHE A 467 -6.60 -9.36 25.66
CA PHE A 467 -6.43 -10.78 25.32
C PHE A 467 -6.18 -11.60 26.58
N SER A 468 -6.44 -12.91 26.56
CA SER A 468 -6.16 -13.79 27.70
C SER A 468 -5.15 -14.87 27.35
N ARG A 469 -4.32 -15.27 28.31
CA ARG A 469 -3.44 -16.44 28.16
C ARG A 469 -3.38 -17.22 29.48
N LYS A 470 -3.80 -18.48 29.46
CA LYS A 470 -3.85 -19.29 30.69
C LYS A 470 -2.44 -19.44 31.29
N GLY A 471 -2.29 -19.04 32.55
CA GLY A 471 -1.02 -19.11 33.30
C GLY A 471 -0.12 -17.88 33.15
N TYR A 472 -0.57 -16.87 32.40
CA TYR A 472 0.19 -15.65 32.17
C TYR A 472 -0.67 -14.40 32.40
N LEU A 473 -0.02 -13.31 32.77
CA LEU A 473 -0.59 -11.97 32.81
C LEU A 473 0.05 -11.09 31.73
N PRO A 474 -0.65 -10.04 31.26
CA PRO A 474 -0.06 -9.04 30.39
C PRO A 474 1.17 -8.42 31.04
N ASP A 475 2.19 -8.23 30.22
CA ASP A 475 3.44 -7.58 30.59
C ASP A 475 3.72 -6.38 29.68
N GLY A 476 2.66 -5.78 29.12
CA GLY A 476 2.73 -4.65 28.21
C GLY A 476 2.85 -5.06 26.74
N TRP A 477 3.50 -4.20 25.96
CA TRP A 477 3.57 -4.24 24.51
C TRP A 477 4.99 -4.05 24.02
N ARG A 478 5.28 -4.62 22.86
CA ARG A 478 6.25 -4.06 21.91
C ARG A 478 5.49 -3.71 20.64
N PHE A 479 6.04 -2.91 19.74
CA PHE A 479 5.33 -2.64 18.49
C PHE A 479 6.23 -2.66 17.27
N ARG A 480 5.57 -2.96 16.15
CA ARG A 480 6.07 -2.70 14.80
C ARG A 480 5.08 -1.80 14.08
N PHE A 481 5.59 -0.98 13.18
CA PHE A 481 4.77 -0.13 12.33
C PHE A 481 5.13 -0.34 10.86
N LYS A 482 4.19 -0.01 9.99
CA LYS A 482 4.31 -0.17 8.54
C LYS A 482 4.37 1.21 7.91
N ILE A 483 5.43 1.47 7.15
CA ILE A 483 5.51 2.56 6.18
C ILE A 483 5.24 1.89 4.83
N ASP A 484 4.28 2.39 4.05
CA ASP A 484 3.73 1.79 2.82
C ASP A 484 3.75 0.24 2.80
N ASN A 485 4.87 -0.36 2.37
CA ASN A 485 5.06 -1.79 2.18
C ASN A 485 5.96 -2.46 3.21
N ARG A 486 6.84 -1.73 3.89
CA ARG A 486 7.83 -2.30 4.83
C ARG A 486 7.41 -2.21 6.29
N TRP A 487 7.78 -3.23 7.06
CA TRP A 487 7.56 -3.29 8.51
C TRP A 487 8.85 -2.95 9.26
N PHE A 488 8.72 -2.12 10.29
CA PHE A 488 9.83 -1.67 11.12
C PHE A 488 9.54 -1.95 12.61
N TRP A 489 10.55 -2.41 13.34
CA TRP A 489 10.58 -2.45 14.80
C TRP A 489 11.00 -1.10 15.38
N TYR A 490 10.45 -0.75 16.55
CA TYR A 490 10.91 0.36 17.36
C TYR A 490 11.86 -0.15 18.45
N LEU A 491 13.07 0.43 18.54
CA LEU A 491 14.12 -0.02 19.43
C LEU A 491 14.24 0.85 20.69
N GLU A 492 14.94 0.35 21.72
CA GLU A 492 15.08 1.04 23.02
C GLU A 492 15.76 2.42 22.92
N ASP A 493 16.70 2.58 21.99
CA ASP A 493 17.41 3.83 21.71
C ASP A 493 16.59 4.84 20.89
N GLY A 494 15.36 4.48 20.50
CA GLY A 494 14.46 5.31 19.70
C GLY A 494 14.65 5.18 18.19
N THR A 495 15.55 4.31 17.72
CA THR A 495 15.75 4.05 16.29
C THR A 495 14.77 3.01 15.74
N PHE A 496 14.75 2.88 14.41
CA PHE A 496 13.89 1.94 13.69
C PHE A 496 14.72 0.93 12.92
N MET A 497 14.19 -0.30 12.81
CA MET A 497 14.86 -1.37 12.08
C MET A 497 13.89 -2.16 11.24
N LEU A 498 14.29 -2.53 10.03
CA LEU A 498 13.50 -3.43 9.19
C LEU A 498 13.25 -4.75 9.93
N LYS A 499 11.98 -5.16 9.99
CA LYS A 499 11.54 -6.35 10.74
C LYS A 499 12.28 -7.62 10.33
N GLY A 500 12.61 -7.75 9.04
CA GLY A 500 13.31 -8.91 8.49
C GLY A 500 14.83 -8.89 8.72
N GLU A 501 15.41 -7.75 9.08
CA GLU A 501 16.86 -7.56 9.26
C GLU A 501 17.25 -7.46 10.75
N TYR A 502 16.26 -7.47 11.65
CA TYR A 502 16.52 -7.39 13.08
C TYR A 502 17.28 -8.60 13.60
N ASP A 503 18.48 -8.32 14.10
CA ASP A 503 19.35 -9.27 14.78
C ASP A 503 19.60 -8.79 16.22
N LYS A 504 19.15 -9.58 17.20
CA LYS A 504 19.24 -9.27 18.63
C LYS A 504 20.69 -9.15 19.14
N GLU A 505 21.67 -9.69 18.43
CA GLU A 505 23.08 -9.65 18.82
C GLU A 505 23.79 -8.41 18.30
N LYS A 506 23.27 -7.81 17.22
CA LYS A 506 23.87 -6.67 16.53
C LYS A 506 23.17 -5.35 16.79
N HIS A 507 21.95 -5.40 17.30
CA HIS A 507 21.08 -4.24 17.39
C HIS A 507 20.48 -4.10 18.80
N PRO A 508 20.12 -2.86 19.20
CA PRO A 508 19.42 -2.63 20.46
C PRO A 508 18.16 -3.49 20.61
N ALA A 509 17.76 -3.75 21.85
CA ALA A 509 16.54 -4.50 22.10
C ALA A 509 15.31 -3.79 21.52
N ILE A 510 14.32 -4.57 21.08
CA ILE A 510 13.01 -4.02 20.72
C ILE A 510 12.39 -3.43 21.99
N LYS A 511 11.94 -2.17 21.92
CA LYS A 511 11.44 -1.48 23.10
C LYS A 511 10.17 -2.11 23.65
N LYS A 512 10.17 -2.31 24.96
CA LYS A 512 9.01 -2.71 25.75
C LYS A 512 8.31 -1.46 26.30
N PHE A 513 6.99 -1.46 26.23
CA PHE A 513 6.09 -0.43 26.73
C PHE A 513 5.14 -1.07 27.73
N SER A 514 4.83 -0.37 28.81
CA SER A 514 3.74 -0.75 29.70
C SER A 514 2.39 -0.50 29.04
N GLU A 515 1.34 -1.09 29.59
CA GLU A 515 -0.03 -0.77 29.18
C GLU A 515 -0.33 0.70 29.51
N CYS A 516 -1.09 1.38 28.65
CA CYS A 516 -1.41 2.81 28.79
C CYS A 516 -0.21 3.77 28.67
N ASP A 517 1.00 3.28 28.36
CA ASP A 517 2.12 4.16 28.00
C ASP A 517 1.81 4.97 26.74
N HIS A 518 2.44 6.14 26.62
CA HIS A 518 2.36 6.93 25.40
C HIS A 518 2.99 6.17 24.23
N ILE A 519 2.28 6.15 23.12
CA ILE A 519 2.82 5.76 21.83
C ILE A 519 3.81 6.86 21.43
N PRO A 520 5.09 6.53 21.16
CA PRO A 520 6.08 7.54 20.82
C PRO A 520 5.71 8.23 19.50
N TYR A 521 6.08 9.50 19.39
CA TYR A 521 6.08 10.20 18.11
C TYR A 521 7.05 9.51 17.14
N LEU A 522 6.59 9.21 15.94
CA LEU A 522 7.40 8.62 14.87
C LEU A 522 7.76 9.71 13.85
N PRO A 523 9.02 10.21 13.81
CA PRO A 523 9.46 11.23 12.87
C PRO A 523 9.67 10.63 11.47
N VAL A 524 8.59 10.19 10.82
CA VAL A 524 8.55 9.67 9.45
C VAL A 524 7.39 10.31 8.69
N THR A 525 7.51 10.45 7.38
CA THR A 525 6.51 11.12 6.53
C THR A 525 5.33 10.21 6.15
N GLY A 526 5.40 8.91 6.47
CA GLY A 526 4.31 7.95 6.20
C GLY A 526 4.14 6.91 7.30
N ILE A 527 2.90 6.66 7.72
CA ILE A 527 2.54 5.56 8.65
C ILE A 527 1.22 4.94 8.16
N SER A 528 1.31 3.74 7.61
CA SER A 528 0.14 2.98 7.15
C SER A 528 -0.65 2.42 8.32
N LEU A 529 0.04 1.71 9.22
CA LEU A 529 -0.54 1.16 10.45
C LEU A 529 0.54 0.71 11.44
N MET A 530 0.14 0.48 12.69
CA MET A 530 0.95 -0.07 13.77
C MET A 530 0.33 -1.38 14.29
N VAL A 531 1.17 -2.32 14.70
CA VAL A 531 0.78 -3.52 15.44
C VAL A 531 1.50 -3.53 16.78
N ALA A 532 0.76 -3.39 17.86
CA ALA A 532 1.22 -3.63 19.23
C ALA A 532 1.12 -5.13 19.52
N GLU A 533 2.27 -5.79 19.76
CA GLU A 533 2.36 -7.20 20.09
C GLU A 533 2.46 -7.40 21.61
N ALA A 534 1.55 -8.22 22.15
CA ALA A 534 1.43 -8.47 23.57
C ALA A 534 2.67 -9.20 24.11
N LEU A 535 3.17 -8.70 25.23
CA LEU A 535 4.16 -9.37 26.06
C LEU A 535 3.46 -10.02 27.25
N TRP A 536 4.02 -11.13 27.73
CA TRP A 536 3.41 -11.98 28.74
C TRP A 536 4.44 -12.32 29.81
N LYS A 537 4.01 -12.29 31.08
CA LYS A 537 4.77 -12.79 32.23
C LYS A 537 3.98 -13.88 32.95
N GLU A 538 4.66 -14.80 33.60
CA GLU A 538 3.99 -15.84 34.39
C GLU A 538 3.15 -15.21 35.51
N GLY A 539 1.93 -15.72 35.70
CA GLY A 539 1.01 -15.22 36.71
C GLY A 539 -0.45 -15.53 36.38
N GLN A 540 -1.32 -15.43 37.38
CA GLN A 540 -2.76 -15.66 37.21
C GLN A 540 -3.56 -14.62 37.98
N ALA A 541 -4.71 -14.26 37.43
CA ALA A 541 -5.66 -13.38 38.10
C ALA A 541 -6.29 -14.09 39.29
N GLU A 542 -6.64 -13.34 40.33
CA GLU A 542 -7.45 -13.81 41.44
C GLU A 542 -8.79 -13.09 41.48
N TYR A 543 -9.86 -13.82 41.79
CA TYR A 543 -11.20 -13.27 41.84
C TYR A 543 -11.99 -13.77 43.05
N THR A 544 -12.97 -12.98 43.47
CA THR A 544 -13.97 -13.40 44.47
C THR A 544 -15.14 -14.10 43.79
N VAL A 545 -15.77 -15.05 44.48
CA VAL A 545 -16.95 -15.78 43.98
C VAL A 545 -18.19 -15.37 44.75
N ILE A 546 -19.26 -15.06 44.01
CA ILE A 546 -20.58 -14.72 44.54
C ILE A 546 -21.60 -15.71 43.99
N TYR A 547 -22.35 -16.36 44.87
CA TYR A 547 -23.48 -17.20 44.51
C TYR A 547 -24.76 -16.38 44.63
N ASN A 548 -25.40 -16.09 43.51
CA ASN A 548 -26.67 -15.39 43.46
C ASN A 548 -27.80 -16.40 43.25
N GLY A 549 -28.80 -16.39 44.13
CA GLY A 549 -29.90 -17.33 44.09
C GLY A 549 -30.71 -17.30 42.78
N GLY A 550 -30.63 -16.22 41.99
CA GLY A 550 -31.24 -16.10 40.65
C GLY A 550 -32.76 -15.99 40.62
N LEU A 551 -33.45 -16.52 41.64
CA LEU A 551 -34.89 -16.46 41.81
C LEU A 551 -35.28 -15.29 42.73
N LYS A 552 -36.14 -14.39 42.25
CA LYS A 552 -36.72 -13.30 43.05
C LYS A 552 -38.00 -13.80 43.72
N SER A 553 -37.86 -14.43 44.88
CA SER A 553 -38.97 -15.00 45.65
C SER A 553 -38.64 -14.96 47.13
N ASP A 554 -39.60 -14.53 47.94
CA ASP A 554 -39.49 -14.57 49.40
C ASP A 554 -39.52 -16.01 49.94
N GLU A 555 -39.91 -16.98 49.10
CA GLU A 555 -39.87 -18.42 49.41
C GLU A 555 -38.51 -19.07 49.10
N LEU A 556 -37.51 -18.32 48.61
CA LEU A 556 -36.17 -18.84 48.35
C LEU A 556 -35.44 -19.09 49.68
N MET A 557 -35.24 -20.37 50.01
CA MET A 557 -34.52 -20.79 51.20
C MET A 557 -33.02 -20.90 50.93
N TYR A 558 -32.17 -20.62 51.92
CA TYR A 558 -30.72 -20.76 51.81
C TYR A 558 -30.05 -21.23 53.10
N LYS A 559 -28.97 -22.01 52.99
CA LYS A 559 -28.16 -22.53 54.12
C LYS A 559 -26.66 -22.40 53.86
N TYR A 560 -26.17 -21.17 53.75
CA TYR A 560 -24.74 -20.88 53.61
C TYR A 560 -24.07 -20.60 54.96
N ASP A 561 -22.80 -20.97 55.07
CA ASP A 561 -21.97 -20.79 56.27
C ASP A 561 -21.49 -19.34 56.39
N ARG A 562 -21.99 -18.62 57.39
CA ARG A 562 -21.67 -17.19 57.59
C ARG A 562 -20.23 -16.93 58.05
N SER A 563 -19.47 -17.96 58.45
CA SER A 563 -18.05 -17.79 58.77
C SER A 563 -17.16 -17.72 57.53
N LYS A 564 -17.64 -18.25 56.39
CA LYS A 564 -16.88 -18.36 55.13
C LYS A 564 -17.29 -17.33 54.08
N GLY A 565 -18.29 -16.51 54.40
CA GLY A 565 -18.84 -15.55 53.45
C GLY A 565 -20.00 -14.74 54.01
N GLU A 566 -20.37 -13.72 53.26
CA GLU A 566 -21.41 -12.76 53.62
C GLU A 566 -22.68 -13.00 52.82
N LEU A 567 -23.83 -12.99 53.51
CA LEU A 567 -25.16 -13.03 52.90
C LEU A 567 -25.71 -11.62 52.73
N LYS A 568 -26.17 -11.30 51.52
CA LYS A 568 -26.77 -10.01 51.20
C LYS A 568 -28.05 -10.19 50.40
N VAL A 569 -29.14 -9.56 50.85
CA VAL A 569 -30.36 -9.42 50.06
C VAL A 569 -30.26 -8.13 49.25
N LEU A 570 -30.32 -8.24 47.93
CA LEU A 570 -30.28 -7.09 47.02
C LEU A 570 -31.62 -6.37 46.98
N LYS A 571 -31.61 -5.09 46.59
CA LYS A 571 -32.83 -4.30 46.34
C LYS A 571 -33.79 -4.95 45.33
N THR A 572 -33.27 -5.85 44.48
CA THR A 572 -34.03 -6.61 43.49
C THR A 572 -34.80 -7.80 44.07
N GLY A 573 -34.67 -8.08 45.38
CA GLY A 573 -35.22 -9.28 46.03
C GLY A 573 -34.39 -10.56 45.83
N SER A 574 -33.23 -10.45 45.17
CA SER A 574 -32.31 -11.57 44.97
C SER A 574 -31.36 -11.71 46.17
N VAL A 575 -31.06 -12.95 46.57
CA VAL A 575 -30.12 -13.24 47.66
C VAL A 575 -28.76 -13.61 47.08
N GLU A 576 -27.69 -12.97 47.58
CA GLU A 576 -26.30 -13.25 47.24
C GLU A 576 -25.54 -13.80 48.45
N TYR A 577 -24.69 -14.79 48.23
CA TYR A 577 -23.69 -15.28 49.16
C TYR A 577 -22.29 -15.04 48.57
N ARG A 578 -21.50 -14.17 49.19
CA ARG A 578 -20.15 -13.79 48.75
C ARG A 578 -19.11 -14.53 49.58
N ILE A 579 -18.20 -15.24 48.93
CA ILE A 579 -17.08 -15.90 49.60
C ILE A 579 -16.02 -14.85 49.99
N ASN A 580 -15.44 -14.99 51.20
CA ASN A 580 -14.43 -14.06 51.72
C ASN A 580 -13.04 -14.27 51.08
N GLU A 581 -12.73 -15.50 50.67
CA GLU A 581 -11.46 -15.87 50.05
C GLU A 581 -11.48 -15.63 48.53
N THR A 582 -10.32 -15.29 47.98
CA THR A 582 -10.11 -15.22 46.53
C THR A 582 -9.77 -16.60 45.96
N VAL A 583 -9.97 -16.72 44.66
CA VAL A 583 -9.75 -17.93 43.88
C VAL A 583 -8.84 -17.60 42.71
N VAL A 584 -7.85 -18.45 42.47
CA VAL A 584 -6.93 -18.32 41.33
C VAL A 584 -7.64 -18.73 40.04
N ASN A 585 -7.45 -17.96 38.97
CA ASN A 585 -7.97 -18.24 37.64
C ASN A 585 -7.12 -19.29 36.89
N ASP A 586 -7.10 -20.52 37.42
CA ASP A 586 -6.37 -21.67 36.85
C ASP A 586 -7.30 -22.77 36.27
N GLY A 587 -8.59 -22.64 36.53
CA GLY A 587 -9.63 -23.61 36.15
C GLY A 587 -9.72 -24.85 37.06
N GLN A 588 -9.09 -24.83 38.24
CA GLN A 588 -9.09 -25.94 39.20
C GLN A 588 -10.08 -25.73 40.35
N ALA A 589 -10.45 -24.48 40.63
CA ALA A 589 -11.38 -24.13 41.68
C ALA A 589 -12.72 -24.87 41.55
N ARG A 590 -13.22 -25.44 42.64
CA ARG A 590 -14.50 -26.17 42.67
C ARG A 590 -15.61 -25.32 43.26
N LEU A 591 -16.79 -25.43 42.65
CA LEU A 591 -18.00 -24.83 43.19
C LEU A 591 -18.35 -25.43 44.55
N ILE A 592 -18.78 -24.59 45.49
CA ILE A 592 -19.48 -25.09 46.68
C ILE A 592 -20.84 -25.62 46.23
N LYS A 593 -21.26 -26.74 46.81
CA LYS A 593 -22.59 -27.31 46.52
C LYS A 593 -23.67 -26.26 46.77
N ASN A 594 -24.64 -26.17 45.88
CA ASN A 594 -25.76 -25.26 45.97
C ASN A 594 -26.46 -25.39 47.33
N ARG A 595 -26.62 -24.26 48.02
CA ARG A 595 -27.34 -24.19 49.30
C ARG A 595 -28.63 -23.37 49.21
N PHE A 596 -29.02 -22.92 48.02
CA PHE A 596 -30.35 -22.38 47.76
C PHE A 596 -31.33 -23.51 47.47
N SER A 597 -32.59 -23.35 47.89
CA SER A 597 -33.67 -24.25 47.52
C SER A 597 -35.01 -23.53 47.44
N HIS A 598 -35.91 -24.05 46.61
CA HIS A 598 -37.26 -23.54 46.47
C HIS A 598 -38.23 -24.70 46.23
N SER A 599 -39.37 -24.71 46.93
CA SER A 599 -40.34 -25.80 46.89
C SER A 599 -40.89 -26.08 45.47
N GLY A 600 -41.26 -25.01 44.75
CA GLY A 600 -41.85 -25.06 43.41
C GLY A 600 -40.90 -25.15 42.20
N TYR A 601 -39.58 -25.13 42.40
CA TYR A 601 -38.58 -25.12 41.31
C TYR A 601 -37.52 -26.20 41.50
N GLU A 602 -36.93 -26.62 40.39
CA GLU A 602 -35.77 -27.50 40.32
C GLU A 602 -34.54 -26.69 39.86
N PHE A 603 -33.41 -26.90 40.54
CA PHE A 603 -32.17 -26.23 40.23
C PHE A 603 -31.46 -26.91 39.06
N LEU A 604 -31.19 -26.18 37.99
CA LEU A 604 -30.58 -26.73 36.77
C LEU A 604 -29.05 -26.59 36.73
N GLY A 605 -28.52 -25.57 37.41
CA GLY A 605 -27.11 -25.21 37.39
C GLY A 605 -26.88 -23.71 37.56
N TRP A 606 -25.65 -23.29 37.30
CA TRP A 606 -25.19 -21.91 37.44
C TRP A 606 -24.87 -21.30 36.09
N GLN A 607 -25.44 -20.14 35.79
CA GLN A 607 -24.92 -19.27 34.73
C GLN A 607 -23.86 -18.35 35.32
N MET A 608 -22.79 -18.12 34.57
CA MET A 608 -21.66 -17.32 35.05
C MET A 608 -21.63 -15.96 34.37
N ARG A 609 -21.58 -14.90 35.17
CA ARG A 609 -21.12 -13.58 34.73
C ARG A 609 -19.87 -13.20 35.50
N ILE A 610 -18.94 -12.54 34.83
CA ILE A 610 -17.67 -12.13 35.41
C ILE A 610 -17.53 -10.62 35.33
N LYS A 611 -16.81 -10.06 36.28
CA LYS A 611 -16.42 -8.65 36.27
C LYS A 611 -14.94 -8.56 35.93
N ASP A 612 -14.64 -7.98 34.79
CA ASP A 612 -13.28 -7.63 34.37
C ASP A 612 -13.11 -6.12 34.53
N GLU A 613 -12.32 -5.71 35.52
CA GLU A 613 -12.28 -4.35 36.04
C GLU A 613 -13.68 -3.78 36.38
N GLU A 614 -14.19 -2.86 35.56
CA GLU A 614 -15.49 -2.18 35.75
C GLU A 614 -16.61 -2.78 34.88
N ARG A 615 -16.27 -3.66 33.93
CA ARG A 615 -17.19 -4.19 32.92
C ARG A 615 -17.66 -5.59 33.27
N TRP A 616 -18.93 -5.86 32.99
CA TRP A 616 -19.57 -7.15 33.22
C TRP A 616 -19.71 -7.94 31.93
N TYR A 617 -19.40 -9.24 31.99
CA TYR A 617 -19.45 -10.14 30.85
C TYR A 617 -20.21 -11.42 31.21
N TRP A 618 -20.99 -11.94 30.27
CA TRP A 618 -21.50 -13.30 30.34
C TRP A 618 -20.46 -14.28 29.83
N TYR A 619 -20.33 -15.42 30.52
CA TYR A 619 -19.57 -16.55 30.01
C TYR A 619 -20.49 -17.47 29.20
N LEU A 620 -20.13 -17.66 27.93
CA LEU A 620 -20.97 -18.33 26.94
C LEU A 620 -20.61 -19.80 26.79
N ALA A 621 -21.52 -20.58 26.18
CA ALA A 621 -21.37 -22.03 26.06
C ALA A 621 -20.16 -22.45 25.22
N ASP A 622 -19.73 -21.60 24.29
CA ASP A 622 -18.51 -21.73 23.49
C ASP A 622 -17.22 -21.36 24.26
N LYS A 623 -17.35 -21.05 25.56
CA LYS A 623 -16.27 -20.66 26.49
C LYS A 623 -15.69 -19.27 26.23
N THR A 624 -16.38 -18.43 25.48
CA THR A 624 -16.01 -17.02 25.28
C THR A 624 -16.71 -16.09 26.27
N LEU A 625 -16.31 -14.82 26.26
CA LEU A 625 -16.91 -13.75 27.06
C LEU A 625 -17.63 -12.76 26.13
N LYS A 626 -18.85 -12.39 26.51
CA LYS A 626 -19.63 -11.35 25.83
C LYS A 626 -20.04 -10.27 26.81
N ALA A 627 -19.78 -9.01 26.46
CA ALA A 627 -20.18 -7.88 27.30
C ALA A 627 -21.68 -7.94 27.59
N GLN A 628 -22.05 -7.72 28.85
CA GLN A 628 -23.43 -7.85 29.31
C GLN A 628 -24.38 -6.89 28.58
N SER A 629 -23.90 -5.70 28.24
CA SER A 629 -24.61 -4.68 27.46
C SER A 629 -24.82 -5.07 26.00
N GLU A 630 -23.95 -5.92 25.44
CA GLU A 630 -23.97 -6.31 24.03
C GLU A 630 -24.66 -7.66 23.80
N TYR A 631 -24.83 -8.49 24.83
CA TYR A 631 -25.32 -9.85 24.70
C TYR A 631 -26.76 -9.94 24.18
N HIS A 632 -26.93 -10.69 23.09
CA HIS A 632 -28.23 -11.06 22.54
C HIS A 632 -28.27 -12.54 22.21
N LYS A 633 -29.12 -13.31 22.91
CA LYS A 633 -29.19 -14.78 22.83
C LYS A 633 -29.28 -15.34 21.41
N ALA A 634 -30.07 -14.72 20.52
CA ALA A 634 -30.23 -15.21 19.15
C ALA A 634 -28.95 -15.07 18.29
N ARG A 635 -28.07 -14.13 18.64
CA ARG A 635 -26.81 -13.88 17.92
C ARG A 635 -25.63 -14.58 18.58
N ASP A 636 -25.55 -14.50 19.90
CA ASP A 636 -24.37 -14.90 20.68
C ASP A 636 -24.52 -16.30 21.30
N GLY A 637 -25.68 -16.93 21.18
CA GLY A 637 -25.94 -18.28 21.70
C GLY A 637 -26.27 -18.31 23.20
N GLU A 638 -26.22 -19.52 23.77
CA GLU A 638 -26.58 -19.76 25.16
C GLU A 638 -25.45 -19.39 26.12
N LYS A 639 -25.81 -18.89 27.29
CA LYS A 639 -24.89 -18.74 28.42
C LYS A 639 -24.47 -20.13 28.90
N TYR A 640 -23.21 -20.28 29.31
CA TYR A 640 -22.72 -21.55 29.82
C TYR A 640 -23.45 -21.93 31.12
N LEU A 641 -23.90 -23.18 31.21
CA LEU A 641 -24.58 -23.72 32.38
C LEU A 641 -23.64 -24.68 33.12
N LEU A 642 -23.02 -24.21 34.21
CA LEU A 642 -22.18 -25.04 35.06
C LEU A 642 -23.05 -25.93 35.97
N LYS A 643 -22.73 -27.22 36.04
CA LYS A 643 -23.38 -28.13 36.98
C LYS A 643 -22.93 -27.88 38.40
N ASP A 644 -23.79 -28.22 39.36
CA ASP A 644 -23.47 -28.03 40.78
C ASP A 644 -22.24 -28.85 41.19
N GLY A 645 -21.35 -28.26 41.98
CA GLY A 645 -20.08 -28.89 42.38
C GLY A 645 -19.03 -29.08 41.27
N ALA A 646 -19.28 -28.57 40.05
CA ALA A 646 -18.31 -28.60 38.96
C ALA A 646 -17.08 -27.73 39.26
N ARG A 647 -16.04 -27.82 38.41
CA ARG A 647 -14.95 -26.86 38.41
C ARG A 647 -15.39 -25.57 37.73
N ILE A 648 -14.99 -24.43 38.27
CA ILE A 648 -15.04 -23.16 37.54
C ILE A 648 -14.00 -23.27 36.42
N PRO A 649 -14.39 -23.16 35.14
CA PRO A 649 -13.43 -23.22 34.04
C PRO A 649 -12.47 -22.03 34.11
N TYR A 650 -11.34 -22.13 33.40
CA TYR A 650 -10.50 -20.95 33.18
C TYR A 650 -11.34 -19.86 32.49
N ILE A 651 -11.30 -18.66 33.05
CA ILE A 651 -11.98 -17.49 32.52
C ILE A 651 -10.99 -16.78 31.60
N PRO A 652 -11.30 -16.58 30.31
CA PRO A 652 -10.41 -15.93 29.36
C PRO A 652 -10.41 -14.41 29.59
N ALA A 653 -9.97 -13.97 30.76
CA ALA A 653 -9.81 -12.58 31.18
C ALA A 653 -8.69 -12.49 32.22
N ASN A 654 -7.79 -11.50 32.07
CA ASN A 654 -6.61 -11.38 32.94
C ASN A 654 -6.81 -10.44 34.14
N ARG A 655 -7.90 -9.67 34.18
CA ARG A 655 -8.23 -8.78 35.30
C ARG A 655 -9.63 -9.02 35.84
N VAL A 656 -10.07 -10.28 35.74
CA VAL A 656 -11.27 -10.75 36.44
C VAL A 656 -11.10 -10.53 37.93
N THR A 657 -12.04 -9.81 38.55
CA THR A 657 -12.04 -9.50 39.99
C THR A 657 -13.20 -10.17 40.72
N THR A 658 -14.27 -10.48 40.00
CA THR A 658 -15.49 -11.06 40.58
C THR A 658 -16.12 -12.03 39.60
N VAL A 659 -16.57 -13.18 40.11
CA VAL A 659 -17.36 -14.16 39.38
C VAL A 659 -18.68 -14.33 40.11
N VAL A 660 -19.79 -14.03 39.43
CA VAL A 660 -21.14 -14.25 39.94
C VAL A 660 -21.72 -15.48 39.25
N LEU A 661 -22.10 -16.45 40.05
CA LEU A 661 -22.80 -17.66 39.66
C LEU A 661 -24.28 -17.45 39.97
N GLU A 662 -25.07 -17.25 38.92
CA GLU A 662 -26.51 -17.04 39.01
C GLU A 662 -27.26 -18.37 38.87
N GLY A 663 -28.07 -18.69 39.87
CA GLY A 663 -28.85 -19.91 39.88
C GLY A 663 -29.91 -19.94 38.77
N VAL A 664 -29.88 -20.99 37.96
CA VAL A 664 -30.88 -21.25 36.91
C VAL A 664 -31.86 -22.30 37.40
N TRP A 665 -33.14 -22.02 37.23
CA TRP A 665 -34.23 -22.82 37.79
C TRP A 665 -35.27 -23.17 36.73
N GLU A 666 -35.83 -24.37 36.83
CA GLU A 666 -37.01 -24.77 36.08
C GLU A 666 -38.20 -24.98 37.01
N ALA A 667 -39.38 -24.48 36.62
CA ALA A 667 -40.61 -24.70 37.37
C ALA A 667 -41.05 -26.18 37.27
N LYS A 668 -41.32 -26.81 38.41
CA LYS A 668 -41.88 -28.16 38.46
C LYS A 668 -43.24 -28.22 37.74
N LEU A 669 -43.60 -29.38 37.17
CA LEU A 669 -44.86 -29.59 36.43
C LEU A 669 -46.11 -29.10 37.19
N LYS A 670 -46.21 -29.43 38.49
CA LYS A 670 -47.31 -28.95 39.36
C LYS A 670 -47.39 -27.41 39.39
N THR A 671 -46.25 -26.72 39.44
CA THR A 671 -46.15 -25.26 39.43
C THR A 671 -46.55 -24.66 38.08
N LYS A 672 -46.16 -25.27 36.96
CA LYS A 672 -46.56 -24.82 35.61
C LYS A 672 -48.09 -24.91 35.45
N VAL A 673 -48.71 -25.99 35.93
CA VAL A 673 -50.17 -26.17 35.95
C VAL A 673 -50.85 -25.09 36.79
N VAL A 674 -50.36 -24.84 38.01
CA VAL A 674 -50.90 -23.80 38.92
C VAL A 674 -50.81 -22.40 38.29
N ARG A 675 -49.68 -22.05 37.66
CA ARG A 675 -49.53 -20.76 36.95
C ARG A 675 -50.48 -20.64 35.76
N LYS A 676 -50.69 -21.72 35.00
CA LYS A 676 -51.63 -21.73 33.87
C LYS A 676 -53.06 -21.52 34.35
N ILE A 677 -53.44 -22.15 35.47
CA ILE A 677 -54.75 -21.96 36.12
C ILE A 677 -54.91 -20.51 36.63
N LYS A 678 -53.91 -19.93 37.29
CA LYS A 678 -53.95 -18.53 37.76
C LYS A 678 -54.04 -17.52 36.60
N LYS A 679 -53.28 -17.74 35.51
CA LYS A 679 -53.30 -16.87 34.33
C LYS A 679 -54.64 -16.89 33.59
N ILE A 680 -55.37 -18.00 33.63
CA ILE A 680 -56.74 -18.12 33.09
C ILE A 680 -57.75 -17.40 33.98
N LYS A 681 -57.48 -17.25 35.29
CA LYS A 681 -58.36 -16.58 36.26
C LYS A 681 -58.15 -15.07 36.38
N GLY A 682 -57.22 -14.47 35.64
CA GLY A 682 -57.00 -13.01 35.63
C GLY A 682 -56.24 -12.45 36.83
N ASP A 683 -55.84 -13.29 37.78
CA ASP A 683 -55.03 -12.89 38.93
C ASP A 683 -53.57 -12.71 38.48
N LYS A 684 -53.13 -11.45 38.36
CA LYS A 684 -51.71 -11.10 38.16
C LYS A 684 -50.92 -11.29 39.45
#